data_AF-A0A7C9TS06-F1
#
_entry.id   AF-A0A7C9TS06-F1
#
_cell.length_a   1.000
_cell.length_b   1.000
_cell.length_c   1.000
_cell.angle_alpha   90.00
_cell.angle_beta   90.00
_cell.angle_gamma   90.00
#
_symmetry.space_group_name_H-M   'P 1'
#
loop_
_entity.id
_entity.type
_entity.pdbx_description
1 polymer ?
#
loop_
_entity_poly.entity_id
_entity_poly.type
_entity_poly.pdbx_seq_one_letter_code
_entity_poly.pdbx_strand_id
1 'polypeptide(L)'
;MRRAFLRRFRQITRALQYELVAVTRRGALRPRAVLYESFAGNGALCNPEAIFRELLRAPDLDDLLHIWALDPASSHDPILREFADDPRVRFVRRRSVAYFRALSTSGYLINNATFPPEFGKRPGQVYLNTWHGTPLKLMGYDMPNGAMEAANTLRNFVAADYLLSQNPWMTDTMYASAYKLDGLYRGLVIEEGYPRVDRQVMDDGGVAAARAALEARGLSIGDRRIVLYAPTWRGTTFNRAADNVEELLSTVREVQGRLGSDRHVVLLKTHQIVSRFAGRIPELARILVPNDIPTNVVLGLTDTLVTDYSSIFFDFLGTGRRILFYAPDMGDYSDVRGTYFPPQEWPGEVCTTAAQLADGVLAEAEDAAVAARRADWSSRFEDGSRSDSARRVVDIVFRGQRDGYRVRSLASDDRPSVLIHLGGMRSNGITSSALNLLSALGEENVDVSATFASPRSAQQIANQALIPAHVRQFPRQGGMNGSKLTAVRRKAGEWSAGTSIHRTIPAQSAMWDAEWMRCYGDSHFDAVVDFSGYSPFWATLLLHSPDAVHAIWLHNDMSAEVGRARAMKRNLPAVFGLYPDFDALVSVSPSLSDINREALAGSHIPASHFRSARNPLDASRVLAGAGERIIDFPEFVEPALGAAAASGAGAGTATGTGSGVAAAGVSEPDAGVRVVPAWAHELSDPARETVWFVTVGRYSPEKNQARLLRAFAAVHAEQPHTRLLLVGYGPLEAELDALIESLGIENAAWTVGPFANPFAIMAAADCFVMSSDYEGQPMVILEAAALGKPIVSVEFASVRDALPDSDGAPPWVVEQTDAALADGLRAYLRGEVLPTHLDPATYNHTVMGEFLRAVGALGER
;
A
#
# COMPACT_ATOMS: atom_id res chain seq x y z
N MET A 1 -11.47 -16.14 28.44
CA MET A 1 -11.88 -17.28 27.56
C MET A 1 -12.47 -16.85 26.19
N ARG A 2 -13.59 -16.09 26.12
CA ARG A 2 -14.27 -15.71 24.86
C ARG A 2 -13.36 -15.15 23.73
N ARG A 3 -12.43 -14.24 24.04
CA ARG A 3 -11.45 -13.69 23.06
C ARG A 3 -10.60 -14.76 22.38
N ALA A 4 -10.13 -15.77 23.13
CA ALA A 4 -9.33 -16.86 22.59
C ALA A 4 -10.16 -17.82 21.71
N PHE A 5 -11.41 -18.10 22.12
CA PHE A 5 -12.35 -18.88 21.31
C PHE A 5 -12.67 -18.18 19.98
N LEU A 6 -13.03 -16.89 20.00
CA LEU A 6 -13.28 -16.10 18.79
C LEU A 6 -12.06 -16.05 17.86
N ARG A 7 -10.84 -15.92 18.42
CA ARG A 7 -9.59 -15.99 17.64
C ARG A 7 -9.42 -17.35 16.98
N ARG A 8 -9.63 -18.45 17.71
CA ARG A 8 -9.49 -19.83 17.21
C ARG A 8 -10.56 -20.16 16.17
N PHE A 9 -11.80 -19.72 16.37
CA PHE A 9 -12.90 -19.85 15.41
C PHE A 9 -12.59 -19.10 14.11
N ARG A 10 -12.17 -17.83 14.17
CA ARG A 10 -11.74 -17.04 12.99
C ARG A 10 -10.55 -17.68 12.25
N GLN A 11 -9.62 -18.33 12.96
CA GLN A 11 -8.52 -19.07 12.35
C GLN A 11 -9.02 -20.35 11.62
N ILE A 12 -9.98 -21.07 12.21
CA ILE A 12 -10.57 -22.27 11.61
C ILE A 12 -11.38 -21.92 10.36
N THR A 13 -12.27 -20.93 10.42
CA THR A 13 -13.10 -20.52 9.28
C THR A 13 -12.27 -19.99 8.13
N ARG A 14 -11.25 -19.15 8.41
CA ARG A 14 -10.31 -18.67 7.40
C ARG A 14 -9.52 -19.81 6.75
N ALA A 15 -9.10 -20.81 7.51
CA ALA A 15 -8.37 -21.95 6.96
C ALA A 15 -9.27 -22.89 6.13
N LEU A 16 -10.53 -23.11 6.53
CA LEU A 16 -11.52 -23.82 5.72
C LEU A 16 -11.79 -23.12 4.38
N GLN A 17 -11.68 -21.80 4.35
CA GLN A 17 -11.84 -21.03 3.11
C GLN A 17 -10.66 -21.24 2.13
N TYR A 18 -9.42 -21.30 2.62
CA TYR A 18 -8.26 -21.60 1.77
C TYR A 18 -8.26 -23.06 1.28
N GLU A 19 -8.69 -24.01 2.12
CA GLU A 19 -8.97 -25.40 1.71
C GLU A 19 -9.99 -25.45 0.56
N LEU A 20 -11.10 -24.72 0.71
CA LEU A 20 -12.14 -24.65 -0.29
C LEU A 20 -11.62 -24.12 -1.64
N VAL A 21 -10.87 -23.02 -1.62
CA VAL A 21 -10.24 -22.45 -2.83
C VAL A 21 -9.28 -23.45 -3.46
N ALA A 22 -8.46 -24.14 -2.66
CA ALA A 22 -7.53 -25.15 -3.13
C ALA A 22 -8.22 -26.36 -3.78
N VAL A 23 -9.37 -26.79 -3.24
CA VAL A 23 -10.19 -27.87 -3.83
C VAL A 23 -10.86 -27.40 -5.12
N THR A 24 -11.45 -26.20 -5.15
CA THR A 24 -12.16 -25.70 -6.34
C THR A 24 -11.23 -25.41 -7.52
N ARG A 25 -9.98 -24.99 -7.26
CA ARG A 25 -8.96 -24.78 -8.31
C ARG A 25 -8.47 -26.04 -9.00
N ARG A 26 -8.74 -27.24 -8.45
CA ARG A 26 -8.42 -28.53 -9.11
C ARG A 26 -9.39 -28.90 -10.23
N GLY A 27 -10.51 -28.20 -10.37
CA GLY A 27 -11.43 -28.42 -11.48
C GLY A 27 -10.80 -28.07 -12.82
N ALA A 28 -11.15 -28.81 -13.88
CA ALA A 28 -10.86 -28.41 -15.25
C ALA A 28 -11.48 -27.04 -15.54
N LEU A 29 -10.81 -26.25 -16.39
CA LEU A 29 -11.39 -25.02 -16.92
C LEU A 29 -12.58 -25.35 -17.84
N ARG A 30 -13.50 -24.40 -17.95
CA ARG A 30 -14.69 -24.42 -18.78
C ARG A 30 -14.60 -23.20 -19.71
N PRO A 31 -13.93 -23.31 -20.86
CA PRO A 31 -13.65 -22.16 -21.72
C PRO A 31 -14.91 -21.37 -22.08
N ARG A 32 -16.03 -22.09 -22.31
CA ARG A 32 -17.33 -21.52 -22.69
C ARG A 32 -18.24 -21.27 -21.47
N ALA A 33 -17.67 -20.74 -20.39
CA ALA A 33 -18.41 -20.29 -19.22
C ALA A 33 -17.92 -18.91 -18.76
N VAL A 34 -18.85 -18.04 -18.42
CA VAL A 34 -18.62 -16.65 -18.01
C VAL A 34 -19.10 -16.44 -16.58
N LEU A 35 -18.22 -15.98 -15.68
CA LEU A 35 -18.61 -15.54 -14.34
C LEU A 35 -18.76 -14.02 -14.30
N TYR A 36 -19.91 -13.54 -13.85
CA TYR A 36 -20.21 -12.13 -13.60
C TYR A 36 -20.30 -11.84 -12.10
N GLU A 37 -19.62 -10.80 -11.64
CA GLU A 37 -19.79 -10.21 -10.30
C GLU A 37 -19.87 -8.69 -10.41
N SER A 38 -21.00 -8.08 -10.03
CA SER A 38 -21.14 -6.62 -9.95
C SER A 38 -21.26 -6.16 -8.50
N PHE A 39 -20.54 -5.10 -8.13
CA PHE A 39 -20.56 -4.45 -6.82
C PHE A 39 -20.52 -5.44 -5.65
N ALA A 40 -19.53 -6.33 -5.63
CA ALA A 40 -19.39 -7.38 -4.61
C ALA A 40 -20.63 -8.31 -4.50
N GLY A 41 -21.28 -8.58 -5.64
CA GLY A 41 -22.46 -9.43 -5.79
C GLY A 41 -23.79 -8.75 -5.47
N ASN A 42 -23.84 -7.43 -5.36
CA ASN A 42 -25.04 -6.72 -4.91
C ASN A 42 -26.23 -6.80 -5.90
N GLY A 43 -26.00 -7.20 -7.15
CA GLY A 43 -27.03 -7.53 -8.14
C GLY A 43 -26.44 -7.88 -9.51
N ALA A 44 -27.31 -8.14 -10.49
CA ALA A 44 -26.93 -8.12 -11.91
C ALA A 44 -27.10 -6.68 -12.42
N LEU A 45 -26.01 -5.91 -12.41
CA LEU A 45 -26.03 -4.45 -12.64
C LEU A 45 -24.77 -3.99 -13.38
N CYS A 46 -24.78 -2.74 -13.83
CA CYS A 46 -23.62 -2.02 -14.38
C CYS A 46 -23.09 -2.68 -15.69
N ASN A 47 -21.84 -2.37 -16.07
CA ASN A 47 -21.21 -2.88 -17.28
C ASN A 47 -21.32 -4.41 -17.45
N PRO A 48 -21.16 -5.25 -16.39
CA PRO A 48 -21.34 -6.70 -16.50
C PRO A 48 -22.75 -7.14 -16.91
N GLU A 49 -23.81 -6.41 -16.56
CA GLU A 49 -25.19 -6.74 -16.95
C GLU A 49 -25.49 -6.44 -18.41
N ALA A 50 -25.00 -5.30 -18.91
CA ALA A 50 -25.14 -4.95 -20.32
C ALA A 50 -24.37 -5.92 -21.22
N ILE A 51 -23.12 -6.27 -20.87
CA ILE A 51 -22.33 -7.28 -21.58
C ILE A 51 -23.01 -8.66 -21.54
N PHE A 52 -23.57 -9.05 -20.39
CA PHE A 52 -24.35 -10.30 -20.26
C PHE A 52 -25.55 -10.33 -21.21
N ARG A 53 -26.34 -9.25 -21.30
CA ARG A 53 -27.49 -9.16 -22.20
C ARG A 53 -27.10 -9.15 -23.67
N GLU A 54 -25.98 -8.55 -24.03
CA GLU A 54 -25.46 -8.58 -25.39
C GLU A 54 -25.01 -9.99 -25.79
N LEU A 55 -24.27 -10.69 -24.92
CA LEU A 55 -23.85 -12.07 -25.16
C LEU A 55 -25.04 -13.03 -25.29
N LEU A 56 -26.12 -12.87 -24.52
CA LEU A 56 -27.32 -13.71 -24.65
C LEU A 56 -28.06 -13.55 -25.99
N ARG A 57 -27.86 -12.41 -26.67
CA ARG A 57 -28.45 -12.08 -27.99
C ARG A 57 -27.54 -12.48 -29.15
N ALA A 58 -26.24 -12.64 -28.93
CA ALA A 58 -25.24 -13.00 -29.93
C ALA A 58 -25.40 -14.47 -30.37
N PRO A 59 -25.86 -14.76 -31.61
CA PRO A 59 -26.17 -16.14 -32.01
C PRO A 59 -24.94 -17.04 -32.15
N ASP A 60 -23.76 -16.45 -32.38
CA ASP A 60 -22.46 -17.13 -32.47
C ASP A 60 -21.83 -17.45 -31.10
N LEU A 61 -22.47 -16.99 -30.01
CA LEU A 61 -22.02 -17.15 -28.63
C LEU A 61 -23.14 -17.76 -27.74
N ASP A 62 -24.16 -18.36 -28.35
CA ASP A 62 -25.35 -18.89 -27.66
C ASP A 62 -25.08 -20.10 -26.75
N ASP A 63 -23.96 -20.78 -26.96
CA ASP A 63 -23.48 -21.93 -26.19
C ASP A 63 -22.71 -21.55 -24.90
N LEU A 64 -22.56 -20.25 -24.61
CA LEU A 64 -21.93 -19.77 -23.39
C LEU A 64 -22.79 -20.06 -22.15
N LEU A 65 -22.16 -20.62 -21.11
CA LEU A 65 -22.75 -20.76 -19.79
C LEU A 65 -22.53 -19.49 -18.95
N HIS A 66 -23.59 -18.75 -18.68
CA HIS A 66 -23.55 -17.53 -17.87
C HIS A 66 -23.76 -17.84 -16.38
N ILE A 67 -22.87 -17.35 -15.52
CA ILE A 67 -22.90 -17.59 -14.07
C ILE A 67 -22.85 -16.26 -13.32
N TRP A 68 -23.90 -15.94 -12.56
CA TRP A 68 -23.98 -14.70 -11.76
C TRP A 68 -23.68 -14.97 -10.28
N ALA A 69 -22.73 -14.21 -9.72
CA ALA A 69 -22.40 -14.24 -8.29
C ALA A 69 -23.22 -13.21 -7.50
N LEU A 70 -24.14 -13.68 -6.65
CA LEU A 70 -25.07 -12.82 -5.90
C LEU A 70 -24.86 -12.89 -4.37
N ASP A 71 -24.84 -11.73 -3.71
CA ASP A 71 -24.78 -11.58 -2.25
C ASP A 71 -26.16 -11.87 -1.63
N PRO A 72 -26.33 -12.89 -0.77
CA PRO A 72 -27.62 -13.23 -0.17
C PRO A 72 -28.21 -12.14 0.74
N ALA A 73 -27.47 -11.06 1.04
CA ALA A 73 -27.97 -9.91 1.79
C ALA A 73 -28.67 -8.84 0.92
N SER A 74 -28.78 -9.04 -0.40
CA SER A 74 -29.53 -8.17 -1.34
C SER A 74 -30.78 -8.87 -1.89
N SER A 75 -31.74 -8.07 -2.37
CA SER A 75 -32.90 -8.57 -3.12
C SER A 75 -32.51 -8.83 -4.58
N HIS A 76 -32.84 -10.02 -5.09
CA HIS A 76 -32.51 -10.46 -6.45
C HIS A 76 -33.69 -11.08 -7.20
N ASP A 77 -34.88 -11.12 -6.59
CA ASP A 77 -36.06 -11.79 -7.14
C ASP A 77 -36.37 -11.49 -8.62
N PRO A 78 -36.22 -10.26 -9.15
CA PRO A 78 -36.53 -10.00 -10.56
C PRO A 78 -35.59 -10.72 -11.53
N ILE A 79 -34.26 -10.62 -11.35
CA ILE A 79 -33.30 -11.27 -12.26
C ILE A 79 -33.38 -12.79 -12.14
N LEU A 80 -33.69 -13.31 -10.95
CA LEU A 80 -33.90 -14.74 -10.73
C LEU A 80 -35.16 -15.26 -11.44
N ARG A 81 -36.23 -14.46 -11.51
CA ARG A 81 -37.47 -14.81 -12.23
C ARG A 81 -37.33 -14.61 -13.75
N GLU A 82 -36.68 -13.53 -14.18
CA GLU A 82 -36.45 -13.23 -15.60
C GLU A 82 -35.69 -14.35 -16.31
N PHE A 83 -34.71 -14.97 -15.63
CA PHE A 83 -33.88 -16.04 -16.17
C PHE A 83 -34.08 -17.37 -15.45
N ALA A 84 -35.28 -17.62 -14.88
CA ALA A 84 -35.58 -18.88 -14.19
C ALA A 84 -35.53 -20.10 -15.13
N ASP A 85 -36.02 -19.92 -16.36
CA ASP A 85 -36.20 -20.98 -17.35
C ASP A 85 -35.14 -20.98 -18.48
N ASP A 86 -34.16 -20.05 -18.46
CA ASP A 86 -33.06 -20.06 -19.44
C ASP A 86 -31.94 -21.02 -18.99
N PRO A 87 -31.72 -22.17 -19.67
CA PRO A 87 -30.75 -23.17 -19.25
C PRO A 87 -29.28 -22.70 -19.34
N ARG A 88 -29.02 -21.59 -20.05
CA ARG A 88 -27.70 -20.96 -20.20
C ARG A 88 -27.35 -20.12 -18.97
N VAL A 89 -28.30 -19.75 -18.12
CA VAL A 89 -28.09 -18.85 -16.98
C VAL A 89 -28.10 -19.61 -15.66
N ARG A 90 -27.14 -19.31 -14.78
CA ARG A 90 -27.05 -19.89 -13.43
C ARG A 90 -26.68 -18.84 -12.40
N PHE A 91 -27.25 -18.98 -11.20
CA PHE A 91 -26.96 -18.10 -10.08
C PHE A 91 -26.21 -18.85 -8.97
N VAL A 92 -25.17 -18.24 -8.43
CA VAL A 92 -24.38 -18.79 -7.32
C VAL A 92 -24.28 -17.79 -6.17
N ARG A 93 -24.48 -18.27 -4.95
CA ARG A 93 -24.30 -17.43 -3.75
C ARG A 93 -22.84 -17.02 -3.62
N ARG A 94 -22.55 -15.72 -3.55
CA ARG A 94 -21.21 -15.19 -3.42
C ARG A 94 -20.49 -15.75 -2.17
N ARG A 95 -19.17 -15.96 -2.27
CA ARG A 95 -18.31 -16.63 -1.27
C ARG A 95 -18.72 -18.06 -0.87
N SER A 96 -19.63 -18.70 -1.62
CA SER A 96 -19.94 -20.14 -1.44
C SER A 96 -18.95 -21.06 -2.15
N VAL A 97 -19.10 -22.37 -1.95
CA VAL A 97 -18.41 -23.43 -2.71
C VAL A 97 -18.63 -23.28 -4.22
N ALA A 98 -19.87 -23.01 -4.63
CA ALA A 98 -20.23 -22.85 -6.04
C ALA A 98 -19.60 -21.59 -6.65
N TYR A 99 -19.51 -20.50 -5.88
CA TYR A 99 -18.83 -19.27 -6.27
C TYR A 99 -17.33 -19.49 -6.49
N PHE A 100 -16.60 -20.07 -5.52
CA PHE A 100 -15.17 -20.32 -5.70
C PHE A 100 -14.88 -21.36 -6.80
N ARG A 101 -15.81 -22.29 -7.04
CA ARG A 101 -15.77 -23.18 -8.21
C ARG A 101 -15.92 -22.41 -9.52
N ALA A 102 -16.95 -21.58 -9.67
CA ALA A 102 -17.13 -20.75 -10.87
C ALA A 102 -15.91 -19.85 -11.11
N LEU A 103 -15.47 -19.11 -10.10
CA LEU A 103 -14.31 -18.19 -10.18
C LEU A 103 -13.02 -18.91 -10.57
N SER A 104 -12.85 -20.16 -10.12
CA SER A 104 -11.67 -20.96 -10.44
C SER A 104 -11.80 -21.77 -11.75
N THR A 105 -12.96 -21.82 -12.41
CA THR A 105 -13.17 -22.71 -13.57
C THR A 105 -13.80 -22.06 -14.79
N SER A 106 -14.47 -20.91 -14.69
CA SER A 106 -14.99 -20.18 -15.85
C SER A 106 -13.85 -19.68 -16.74
N GLY A 107 -13.98 -19.86 -18.06
CA GLY A 107 -13.03 -19.35 -19.04
C GLY A 107 -13.00 -17.83 -19.10
N TYR A 108 -14.15 -17.17 -18.90
CA TYR A 108 -14.27 -15.72 -18.84
C TYR A 108 -14.70 -15.25 -17.45
N LEU A 109 -14.10 -14.16 -16.99
CA LEU A 109 -14.39 -13.49 -15.73
C LEU A 109 -14.70 -12.02 -16.01
N ILE A 110 -15.83 -11.52 -15.53
CA ILE A 110 -16.26 -10.13 -15.69
C ILE A 110 -16.60 -9.56 -14.31
N ASN A 111 -15.90 -8.49 -13.92
CA ASN A 111 -16.10 -7.80 -12.66
C ASN A 111 -16.06 -6.28 -12.87
N ASN A 112 -16.82 -5.51 -12.09
CA ASN A 112 -16.83 -4.04 -12.16
C ASN A 112 -16.13 -3.36 -10.96
N ALA A 113 -15.57 -4.15 -10.05
CA ALA A 113 -14.85 -3.69 -8.88
C ALA A 113 -13.62 -4.58 -8.67
N THR A 114 -13.65 -5.48 -7.68
CA THR A 114 -12.56 -6.43 -7.41
C THR A 114 -13.08 -7.80 -6.99
N PHE A 115 -12.39 -8.85 -7.41
CA PHE A 115 -12.50 -10.16 -6.79
C PHE A 115 -11.75 -10.16 -5.43
N PRO A 116 -12.17 -11.01 -4.47
CA PRO A 116 -11.62 -10.99 -3.12
C PRO A 116 -10.16 -11.49 -3.08
N PRO A 117 -9.40 -11.25 -1.99
CA PRO A 117 -7.95 -11.53 -1.91
C PRO A 117 -7.52 -12.97 -2.20
N GLU A 118 -8.44 -13.93 -2.20
CA GLU A 118 -8.19 -15.33 -2.55
C GLU A 118 -8.23 -15.62 -4.07
N PHE A 119 -8.72 -14.70 -4.89
CA PHE A 119 -8.70 -14.81 -6.36
C PHE A 119 -7.26 -14.71 -6.88
N GLY A 120 -6.83 -15.66 -7.70
CA GLY A 120 -5.69 -15.47 -8.60
C GLY A 120 -6.07 -16.05 -9.96
N LYS A 121 -5.78 -15.36 -11.06
CA LYS A 121 -6.08 -15.85 -12.41
C LYS A 121 -5.43 -17.22 -12.62
N ARG A 122 -5.98 -18.04 -13.50
CA ARG A 122 -5.35 -19.27 -13.99
C ARG A 122 -4.99 -19.08 -15.46
N PRO A 123 -3.87 -19.64 -15.95
CA PRO A 123 -3.60 -19.73 -17.38
C PRO A 123 -4.83 -20.30 -18.11
N GLY A 124 -5.26 -19.65 -19.19
CA GLY A 124 -6.47 -20.00 -19.95
C GLY A 124 -7.79 -19.43 -19.40
N GLN A 125 -7.75 -18.53 -18.40
CA GLN A 125 -8.88 -17.64 -18.08
C GLN A 125 -8.62 -16.25 -18.69
N VAL A 126 -9.69 -15.58 -19.15
CA VAL A 126 -9.71 -14.18 -19.59
C VAL A 126 -10.48 -13.36 -18.57
N TYR A 127 -9.86 -12.33 -18.02
CA TYR A 127 -10.47 -11.42 -17.03
C TYR A 127 -10.62 -10.00 -17.59
N LEU A 128 -11.87 -9.58 -17.76
CA LEU A 128 -12.25 -8.20 -18.01
C LEU A 128 -12.63 -7.52 -16.69
N ASN A 129 -11.85 -6.51 -16.28
CA ASN A 129 -12.27 -5.58 -15.24
C ASN A 129 -12.91 -4.35 -15.90
N THR A 130 -14.23 -4.23 -15.76
CA THR A 130 -15.03 -3.17 -16.38
C THR A 130 -14.98 -1.82 -15.65
N TRP A 131 -14.43 -1.80 -14.43
CA TRP A 131 -14.60 -0.73 -13.44
C TRP A 131 -16.04 -0.17 -13.38
N HIS A 132 -16.24 1.02 -12.81
CA HIS A 132 -17.59 1.54 -12.54
C HIS A 132 -17.72 3.07 -12.58
N GLY A 133 -16.83 3.79 -13.25
CA GLY A 133 -16.97 5.23 -13.48
C GLY A 133 -15.64 5.93 -13.77
N THR A 134 -15.67 6.92 -14.65
CA THR A 134 -14.68 8.00 -14.68
C THR A 134 -14.61 8.64 -13.28
N PRO A 135 -13.45 8.73 -12.62
CA PRO A 135 -13.38 9.24 -11.25
C PRO A 135 -13.43 10.78 -11.21
N LEU A 136 -14.28 11.33 -10.33
CA LEU A 136 -14.18 12.74 -9.92
C LEU A 136 -13.22 12.93 -8.74
N LYS A 137 -13.23 11.98 -7.78
CA LYS A 137 -12.42 12.00 -6.56
C LYS A 137 -11.04 11.42 -6.85
N LEU A 138 -10.03 11.83 -6.08
CA LEU A 138 -8.71 11.20 -6.14
C LEU A 138 -8.81 9.68 -5.90
N MET A 139 -7.98 8.90 -6.59
CA MET A 139 -8.01 7.43 -6.60
C MET A 139 -6.60 6.86 -6.41
N GLY A 140 -6.49 5.55 -6.20
CA GLY A 140 -5.19 4.87 -6.18
C GLY A 140 -4.23 5.45 -5.16
N TYR A 141 -3.03 5.84 -5.59
CA TYR A 141 -1.96 6.47 -4.81
C TYR A 141 -2.19 7.96 -4.52
N ASP A 142 -3.05 8.64 -5.29
CA ASP A 142 -3.33 10.08 -5.12
C ASP A 142 -4.18 10.35 -3.87
N MET A 143 -4.79 9.32 -3.28
CA MET A 143 -5.49 9.41 -2.00
C MET A 143 -4.52 9.39 -0.81
N PRO A 144 -4.83 10.08 0.31
CA PRO A 144 -4.11 9.88 1.58
C PRO A 144 -4.09 8.40 1.98
N ASN A 145 -2.89 7.85 2.24
CA ASN A 145 -2.66 6.40 2.48
C ASN A 145 -3.19 5.47 1.35
N GLY A 146 -3.34 6.01 0.15
CA GLY A 146 -3.99 5.35 -0.99
C GLY A 146 -3.40 4.00 -1.36
N ALA A 147 -2.08 3.85 -1.24
CA ALA A 147 -1.35 2.59 -1.42
C ALA A 147 -1.97 1.38 -0.68
N MET A 148 -2.44 1.57 0.56
CA MET A 148 -2.98 0.46 1.36
C MET A 148 -4.43 0.14 0.99
N GLU A 149 -5.22 1.16 0.68
CA GLU A 149 -6.63 1.00 0.26
C GLU A 149 -6.73 0.42 -1.15
N ALA A 150 -5.88 0.88 -2.06
CA ALA A 150 -5.79 0.46 -3.45
C ALA A 150 -5.30 -0.98 -3.64
N ALA A 151 -4.67 -1.61 -2.65
CA ALA A 151 -3.86 -2.81 -2.89
C ALA A 151 -4.61 -4.06 -3.37
N ASN A 152 -5.90 -4.27 -3.02
CA ASN A 152 -6.66 -5.35 -3.68
C ASN A 152 -7.15 -4.95 -5.08
N THR A 153 -7.29 -3.64 -5.35
CA THR A 153 -7.63 -3.09 -6.67
C THR A 153 -6.47 -3.24 -7.64
N LEU A 154 -5.27 -2.77 -7.27
CA LEU A 154 -4.02 -2.94 -8.03
C LEU A 154 -3.82 -4.41 -8.43
N ARG A 155 -3.92 -5.31 -7.44
CA ARG A 155 -3.83 -6.78 -7.60
C ARG A 155 -4.88 -7.39 -8.55
N ASN A 156 -6.04 -6.76 -8.70
CA ASN A 156 -7.04 -7.17 -9.70
C ASN A 156 -6.75 -6.56 -11.07
N PHE A 157 -6.23 -5.34 -11.13
CA PHE A 157 -5.85 -4.69 -12.39
C PHE A 157 -4.68 -5.42 -13.06
N VAL A 158 -3.58 -5.69 -12.36
CA VAL A 158 -2.42 -6.43 -12.92
C VAL A 158 -2.72 -7.89 -13.29
N ALA A 159 -3.87 -8.43 -12.86
CA ALA A 159 -4.32 -9.77 -13.22
C ALA A 159 -5.40 -9.77 -14.33
N ALA A 160 -5.86 -8.59 -14.78
CA ALA A 160 -6.89 -8.46 -15.80
C ALA A 160 -6.27 -8.44 -17.21
N ASP A 161 -6.76 -9.28 -18.11
CA ASP A 161 -6.37 -9.26 -19.52
C ASP A 161 -6.90 -7.99 -20.22
N TYR A 162 -8.03 -7.47 -19.73
CA TYR A 162 -8.62 -6.22 -20.21
C TYR A 162 -9.08 -5.32 -19.06
N LEU A 163 -8.74 -4.02 -19.13
CA LEU A 163 -9.33 -2.94 -18.35
C LEU A 163 -10.29 -2.14 -19.25
N LEU A 164 -11.52 -1.90 -18.80
CA LEU A 164 -12.43 -1.00 -19.52
C LEU A 164 -12.30 0.42 -19.00
N SER A 165 -12.05 1.36 -19.91
CA SER A 165 -12.03 2.79 -19.68
C SER A 165 -13.24 3.44 -20.34
N GLN A 166 -13.83 4.42 -19.66
CA GLN A 166 -14.98 5.16 -20.19
C GLN A 166 -14.55 6.18 -21.26
N ASN A 167 -13.31 6.67 -21.18
CA ASN A 167 -12.70 7.67 -22.05
C ASN A 167 -11.17 7.70 -21.86
N PRO A 168 -10.38 8.28 -22.78
CA PRO A 168 -8.92 8.32 -22.67
C PRO A 168 -8.41 9.02 -21.40
N TRP A 169 -9.10 10.07 -20.92
CA TRP A 169 -8.71 10.75 -19.67
C TRP A 169 -8.73 9.81 -18.46
N MET A 170 -9.74 8.94 -18.36
CA MET A 170 -9.78 7.90 -17.33
C MET A 170 -8.61 6.91 -17.47
N THR A 171 -8.15 6.62 -18.69
CA THR A 171 -6.96 5.79 -18.92
C THR A 171 -5.71 6.46 -18.37
N ASP A 172 -5.43 7.69 -18.80
CA ASP A 172 -4.17 8.36 -18.49
C ASP A 172 -4.12 8.85 -17.02
N THR A 173 -5.22 9.40 -16.50
CA THR A 173 -5.28 9.88 -15.11
C THR A 173 -5.52 8.76 -14.11
N MET A 174 -6.51 7.88 -14.32
CA MET A 174 -6.83 6.86 -13.31
C MET A 174 -5.92 5.64 -13.40
N TYR A 175 -5.86 4.98 -14.57
CA TYR A 175 -5.13 3.72 -14.69
C TYR A 175 -3.62 3.95 -14.71
N ALA A 176 -3.11 4.72 -15.67
CA ALA A 176 -1.68 4.99 -15.83
C ALA A 176 -1.09 5.72 -14.62
N SER A 177 -1.54 6.95 -14.32
CA SER A 177 -1.00 7.76 -13.22
C SER A 177 -1.46 7.30 -11.84
N ALA A 178 -2.73 7.48 -11.48
CA ALA A 178 -3.19 7.35 -10.10
C ALA A 178 -3.06 5.93 -9.54
N TYR A 179 -3.21 4.88 -10.35
CA TYR A 179 -2.92 3.48 -9.95
C TYR A 179 -1.51 3.01 -10.34
N LYS A 180 -0.67 3.87 -10.93
CA LYS A 180 0.71 3.59 -11.36
C LYS A 180 0.84 2.34 -12.21
N LEU A 181 -0.04 2.18 -13.20
CA LEU A 181 -0.07 0.98 -14.05
C LEU A 181 0.84 1.06 -15.27
N ASP A 182 1.34 2.25 -15.65
CA ASP A 182 2.44 2.35 -16.62
C ASP A 182 3.67 1.55 -16.14
N GLY A 183 4.41 0.94 -17.07
CA GLY A 183 5.50 -0.01 -16.83
C GLY A 183 5.06 -1.38 -16.29
N LEU A 184 3.93 -1.45 -15.58
CA LEU A 184 3.52 -2.62 -14.80
C LEU A 184 2.43 -3.48 -15.46
N TYR A 185 1.44 -2.84 -16.09
CA TYR A 185 0.27 -3.53 -16.64
C TYR A 185 0.56 -4.13 -18.02
N ARG A 186 0.35 -5.46 -18.14
CA ARG A 186 0.65 -6.21 -19.37
C ARG A 186 -0.58 -6.59 -20.21
N GLY A 187 -1.79 -6.22 -19.78
CA GLY A 187 -3.02 -6.40 -20.54
C GLY A 187 -3.35 -5.19 -21.43
N LEU A 188 -4.60 -5.10 -21.88
CA LEU A 188 -5.07 -4.05 -22.79
C LEU A 188 -6.15 -3.17 -22.15
N VAL A 189 -6.08 -1.86 -22.38
CA VAL A 189 -7.16 -0.92 -22.06
C VAL A 189 -8.08 -0.77 -23.26
N ILE A 190 -9.38 -0.97 -23.02
CA ILE A 190 -10.45 -0.75 -24.01
C ILE A 190 -11.08 0.62 -23.74
N GLU A 191 -11.04 1.50 -24.73
CA GLU A 191 -11.57 2.88 -24.67
C GLU A 191 -12.82 3.03 -25.55
N GLU A 192 -13.76 2.09 -25.38
CA GLU A 192 -14.99 1.98 -26.16
C GLU A 192 -16.24 2.31 -25.35
N GLY A 193 -16.10 3.28 -24.45
CA GLY A 193 -17.18 3.70 -23.57
C GLY A 193 -17.61 2.59 -22.62
N TYR A 194 -18.80 2.74 -22.08
CA TYR A 194 -19.32 1.87 -21.03
C TYR A 194 -20.62 1.17 -21.44
N PRO A 195 -20.65 -0.17 -21.53
CA PRO A 195 -21.84 -0.96 -21.85
C PRO A 195 -23.09 -0.60 -21.04
N ARG A 196 -22.95 -0.15 -19.79
CA ARG A 196 -24.10 0.30 -19.00
C ARG A 196 -24.80 1.53 -19.57
N VAL A 197 -24.10 2.40 -20.30
CA VAL A 197 -24.67 3.61 -20.92
C VAL A 197 -25.65 3.24 -22.03
N ASP A 198 -25.41 2.15 -22.76
CA ASP A 198 -26.36 1.60 -23.75
C ASP A 198 -27.75 1.32 -23.17
N ARG A 199 -27.87 1.14 -21.85
CA ARG A 199 -29.14 0.94 -21.14
C ARG A 199 -29.95 2.24 -20.93
N GLN A 200 -29.39 3.41 -21.23
CA GLN A 200 -30.10 4.69 -21.23
C GLN A 200 -30.92 4.91 -22.50
N VAL A 201 -30.44 4.38 -23.64
CA VAL A 201 -31.13 4.51 -24.94
C VAL A 201 -32.24 3.48 -24.99
N MET A 202 -33.48 3.96 -25.07
CA MET A 202 -34.70 3.17 -25.09
C MET A 202 -35.65 3.75 -26.14
N ASP A 203 -36.41 2.86 -26.78
CA ASP A 203 -37.59 3.23 -27.56
C ASP A 203 -38.78 3.55 -26.63
N ASP A 204 -39.89 4.03 -27.19
CA ASP A 204 -41.09 4.37 -26.42
C ASP A 204 -41.62 3.19 -25.59
N GLY A 205 -41.49 1.96 -26.12
CA GLY A 205 -41.84 0.72 -25.42
C GLY A 205 -40.94 0.46 -24.21
N GLY A 206 -39.62 0.62 -24.36
CA GLY A 206 -38.65 0.53 -23.27
C GLY A 206 -38.85 1.60 -22.20
N VAL A 207 -39.15 2.84 -22.60
CA VAL A 207 -39.49 3.94 -21.68
C VAL A 207 -40.74 3.61 -20.87
N ALA A 208 -41.82 3.14 -21.51
CA ALA A 208 -43.05 2.74 -20.83
C ALA A 208 -42.82 1.55 -19.89
N ALA A 209 -42.08 0.52 -20.32
CA ALA A 209 -41.75 -0.63 -19.50
C ALA A 209 -40.88 -0.25 -18.28
N ALA A 210 -39.92 0.66 -18.44
CA ALA A 210 -39.06 1.12 -17.36
C ALA A 210 -39.83 2.00 -16.33
N ARG A 211 -40.76 2.86 -16.79
CA ARG A 211 -41.68 3.59 -15.89
C ARG A 211 -42.58 2.61 -15.13
N ALA A 212 -43.25 1.69 -15.82
CA ALA A 212 -44.09 0.68 -15.18
C ALA A 212 -43.31 -0.22 -14.19
N ALA A 213 -42.05 -0.53 -14.48
CA ALA A 213 -41.19 -1.28 -13.56
C ALA A 213 -40.90 -0.53 -12.25
N LEU A 214 -40.68 0.79 -12.30
CA LEU A 214 -40.53 1.65 -11.14
C LEU A 214 -41.85 1.78 -10.35
N GLU A 215 -42.98 1.98 -11.03
CA GLU A 215 -44.30 2.07 -10.41
C GLU A 215 -44.71 0.78 -9.71
N ALA A 216 -44.35 -0.39 -10.27
CA ALA A 216 -44.54 -1.69 -9.63
C ALA A 216 -43.72 -1.88 -8.33
N ARG A 217 -42.77 -0.99 -8.00
CA ARG A 217 -42.10 -0.92 -6.69
C ARG A 217 -42.69 0.13 -5.74
N GLY A 218 -43.80 0.77 -6.11
CA GLY A 218 -44.49 1.76 -5.29
C GLY A 218 -43.99 3.20 -5.46
N LEU A 219 -43.21 3.48 -6.51
CA LEU A 219 -42.85 4.83 -6.91
C LEU A 219 -43.99 5.44 -7.74
N SER A 220 -44.79 6.35 -7.19
CA SER A 220 -45.81 7.04 -8.00
C SER A 220 -45.11 8.00 -8.98
N ILE A 221 -45.15 7.74 -10.30
CA ILE A 221 -44.49 8.56 -11.32
C ILE A 221 -45.51 9.16 -12.29
N GLY A 222 -46.27 8.35 -13.04
CA GLY A 222 -47.15 8.79 -14.12
C GLY A 222 -46.38 9.50 -15.24
N ASP A 223 -47.02 10.50 -15.86
CA ASP A 223 -46.43 11.29 -16.97
C ASP A 223 -45.51 12.43 -16.50
N ARG A 224 -45.18 12.49 -15.21
CA ARG A 224 -44.34 13.56 -14.64
C ARG A 224 -42.89 13.44 -15.07
N ARG A 225 -42.23 14.60 -15.12
CA ARG A 225 -40.78 14.72 -15.32
C ARG A 225 -40.04 14.23 -14.08
N ILE A 226 -38.98 13.47 -14.28
CA ILE A 226 -38.21 12.82 -13.22
C ILE A 226 -36.98 13.68 -12.90
N VAL A 227 -36.93 14.16 -11.65
CA VAL A 227 -35.72 14.74 -11.05
C VAL A 227 -35.05 13.65 -10.24
N LEU A 228 -33.89 13.17 -10.68
CA LEU A 228 -33.17 12.09 -9.98
C LEU A 228 -32.13 12.70 -9.05
N TYR A 229 -32.36 12.63 -7.74
CA TYR A 229 -31.37 13.00 -6.73
C TYR A 229 -30.49 11.79 -6.37
N ALA A 230 -29.22 11.86 -6.74
CA ALA A 230 -28.23 10.79 -6.60
C ALA A 230 -26.97 11.25 -5.83
N PRO A 231 -27.06 11.49 -4.50
CA PRO A 231 -25.94 11.95 -3.68
C PRO A 231 -24.96 10.84 -3.30
N THR A 232 -23.70 11.21 -3.06
CA THR A 232 -22.66 10.31 -2.54
C THR A 232 -22.84 10.02 -1.05
N TRP A 233 -22.27 8.90 -0.62
CA TRP A 233 -22.27 8.52 0.78
C TRP A 233 -21.20 9.29 1.57
N ARG A 234 -21.67 10.11 2.52
CA ARG A 234 -20.88 10.79 3.56
C ARG A 234 -20.59 9.78 4.68
N GLY A 235 -19.31 9.48 4.97
CA GLY A 235 -18.99 8.23 5.65
C GLY A 235 -17.65 8.13 6.38
N THR A 236 -17.56 8.73 7.58
CA THR A 236 -16.51 8.43 8.56
C THR A 236 -16.90 7.30 9.54
N THR A 237 -18.18 6.96 9.66
CA THR A 237 -18.64 5.83 10.49
C THR A 237 -19.75 5.00 9.86
N PHE A 238 -19.46 3.70 9.63
CA PHE A 238 -20.41 2.66 9.20
C PHE A 238 -21.61 2.43 10.17
N ASN A 239 -21.65 3.11 11.32
CA ASN A 239 -22.56 2.83 12.43
C ASN A 239 -23.55 3.96 12.77
N ARG A 240 -23.57 5.07 12.02
CA ARG A 240 -24.59 6.14 12.14
C ARG A 240 -25.28 6.42 10.81
N ALA A 241 -25.89 5.37 10.25
CA ALA A 241 -26.63 5.46 8.99
C ALA A 241 -28.03 6.12 9.13
N ALA A 242 -28.48 6.43 10.35
CA ALA A 242 -29.78 7.04 10.61
C ALA A 242 -29.76 8.57 10.42
N ASP A 243 -28.74 9.24 10.97
CA ASP A 243 -28.64 10.70 11.00
C ASP A 243 -28.63 11.30 9.58
N ASN A 244 -27.79 10.76 8.67
CA ASN A 244 -27.73 11.17 7.26
C ASN A 244 -29.03 10.89 6.47
N VAL A 245 -29.91 10.04 6.98
CA VAL A 245 -31.10 9.56 6.26
C VAL A 245 -32.31 10.48 6.47
N GLU A 246 -32.39 11.15 7.61
CA GLU A 246 -33.37 12.21 7.87
C GLU A 246 -33.08 13.47 7.05
N GLU A 247 -31.80 13.85 6.92
CA GLU A 247 -31.32 14.96 6.06
C GLU A 247 -31.62 14.73 4.57
N LEU A 248 -31.43 13.50 4.08
CA LEU A 248 -31.80 13.13 2.71
C LEU A 248 -33.32 13.26 2.47
N LEU A 249 -34.13 12.87 3.46
CA LEU A 249 -35.58 12.94 3.38
C LEU A 249 -36.10 14.38 3.48
N SER A 250 -35.53 15.21 4.34
CA SER A 250 -35.89 16.64 4.45
C SER A 250 -35.53 17.38 3.15
N THR A 251 -34.34 17.15 2.59
CA THR A 251 -33.91 17.71 1.31
C THR A 251 -34.89 17.35 0.18
N VAL A 252 -35.23 16.07 0.00
CA VAL A 252 -36.16 15.66 -1.06
C VAL A 252 -37.56 16.24 -0.84
N ARG A 253 -38.05 16.29 0.40
CA ARG A 253 -39.34 16.90 0.74
C ARG A 253 -39.38 18.38 0.42
N GLU A 254 -38.33 19.13 0.75
CA GLU A 254 -38.27 20.56 0.49
C GLU A 254 -38.25 20.84 -1.02
N VAL A 255 -37.39 20.15 -1.77
CA VAL A 255 -37.32 20.28 -3.24
C VAL A 255 -38.66 19.89 -3.87
N GLN A 256 -39.22 18.73 -3.54
CA GLN A 256 -40.52 18.29 -4.08
C GLN A 256 -41.66 19.27 -3.75
N GLY A 257 -41.65 19.87 -2.56
CA GLY A 257 -42.62 20.89 -2.15
C GLY A 257 -42.51 22.18 -2.95
N ARG A 258 -41.28 22.61 -3.29
CA ARG A 258 -41.01 23.79 -4.14
C ARG A 258 -41.36 23.55 -5.62
N LEU A 259 -41.08 22.35 -6.15
CA LEU A 259 -41.37 21.99 -7.55
C LEU A 259 -42.86 21.76 -7.85
N GLY A 260 -43.67 21.54 -6.83
CA GLY A 260 -45.05 21.09 -6.96
C GLY A 260 -45.18 19.63 -7.39
N SER A 261 -46.33 19.04 -7.14
CA SER A 261 -46.57 17.60 -7.37
C SER A 261 -47.01 17.25 -8.80
N ASP A 262 -47.41 18.26 -9.59
CA ASP A 262 -48.20 18.07 -10.82
C ASP A 262 -47.34 17.78 -12.06
N ARG A 263 -46.16 18.41 -12.16
CA ARG A 263 -45.26 18.28 -13.34
C ARG A 263 -43.97 17.53 -13.05
N HIS A 264 -43.51 17.50 -11.80
CA HIS A 264 -42.24 16.92 -11.40
C HIS A 264 -42.40 15.88 -10.29
N VAL A 265 -41.55 14.84 -10.32
CA VAL A 265 -41.37 13.91 -9.21
C VAL A 265 -39.88 13.79 -8.89
N VAL A 266 -39.53 13.96 -7.61
CA VAL A 266 -38.15 13.79 -7.13
C VAL A 266 -37.95 12.34 -6.67
N LEU A 267 -37.07 11.62 -7.35
CA LEU A 267 -36.68 10.25 -7.01
C LEU A 267 -35.28 10.24 -6.39
N LEU A 268 -35.07 9.44 -5.36
CA LEU A 268 -33.80 9.33 -4.64
C LEU A 268 -33.04 8.07 -5.06
N LYS A 269 -31.79 8.19 -5.53
CA LYS A 269 -30.89 7.05 -5.76
C LYS A 269 -29.68 7.11 -4.83
N THR A 270 -29.70 6.31 -3.76
CA THR A 270 -28.57 6.22 -2.84
C THR A 270 -27.56 5.13 -3.21
N HIS A 271 -26.35 5.22 -2.66
CA HIS A 271 -25.34 4.16 -2.77
C HIS A 271 -25.90 2.80 -2.27
N GLN A 272 -25.42 1.70 -2.87
CA GLN A 272 -25.94 0.34 -2.69
C GLN A 272 -26.11 -0.08 -1.21
N ILE A 273 -25.17 0.31 -0.34
CA ILE A 273 -25.20 0.05 1.10
C ILE A 273 -26.32 0.86 1.79
N VAL A 274 -26.46 2.13 1.46
CA VAL A 274 -27.42 3.07 2.09
C VAL A 274 -28.85 2.70 1.72
N SER A 275 -29.09 2.31 0.48
CA SER A 275 -30.40 1.89 -0.02
C SER A 275 -31.01 0.73 0.80
N ARG A 276 -30.17 -0.20 1.32
CA ARG A 276 -30.64 -1.27 2.24
C ARG A 276 -31.22 -0.75 3.55
N PHE A 277 -30.80 0.43 4.02
CA PHE A 277 -31.34 1.09 5.21
C PHE A 277 -32.51 2.01 4.85
N ALA A 278 -32.34 2.85 3.84
CA ALA A 278 -33.38 3.77 3.37
C ALA A 278 -34.68 3.05 2.97
N GLY A 279 -34.57 1.88 2.30
CA GLY A 279 -35.74 1.08 1.90
C GLY A 279 -36.53 0.44 3.05
N ARG A 280 -36.05 0.53 4.30
CA ARG A 280 -36.79 0.10 5.50
C ARG A 280 -37.66 1.21 6.09
N ILE A 281 -37.48 2.45 5.64
CA ILE A 281 -38.22 3.62 6.10
C ILE A 281 -39.36 3.85 5.11
N PRO A 282 -40.65 3.70 5.51
CA PRO A 282 -41.78 3.71 4.58
C PRO A 282 -41.89 4.97 3.72
N GLU A 283 -41.41 6.10 4.25
CA GLU A 283 -41.46 7.40 3.58
C GLU A 283 -40.41 7.50 2.47
N LEU A 284 -39.19 7.01 2.73
CA LEU A 284 -38.13 6.93 1.71
C LEU A 284 -38.41 5.84 0.69
N ALA A 285 -39.00 4.71 1.08
CA ALA A 285 -39.31 3.61 0.16
C ALA A 285 -40.22 4.03 -1.01
N ARG A 286 -41.04 5.09 -0.85
CA ARG A 286 -41.93 5.65 -1.90
C ARG A 286 -41.24 6.58 -2.91
N ILE A 287 -39.98 6.95 -2.66
CA ILE A 287 -39.16 7.80 -3.55
C ILE A 287 -37.81 7.16 -3.90
N LEU A 288 -37.39 6.13 -3.17
CA LEU A 288 -36.11 5.45 -3.33
C LEU A 288 -36.13 4.56 -4.58
N VAL A 289 -35.30 4.91 -5.56
CA VAL A 289 -35.03 4.10 -6.75
C VAL A 289 -34.41 2.77 -6.34
N PRO A 290 -35.07 1.63 -6.63
CA PRO A 290 -34.61 0.30 -6.27
C PRO A 290 -33.20 -0.05 -6.80
N ASN A 291 -32.55 -1.03 -6.17
CA ASN A 291 -31.24 -1.54 -6.59
C ASN A 291 -31.29 -2.75 -7.52
N ASP A 292 -32.47 -3.35 -7.72
CA ASP A 292 -32.74 -4.41 -8.70
C ASP A 292 -32.90 -3.86 -10.13
N ILE A 293 -33.14 -2.55 -10.29
CA ILE A 293 -33.20 -1.84 -11.57
C ILE A 293 -31.81 -1.23 -11.88
N PRO A 294 -31.23 -1.50 -13.07
CA PRO A 294 -29.97 -0.86 -13.48
C PRO A 294 -30.09 0.67 -13.49
N THR A 295 -29.18 1.36 -12.80
CA THR A 295 -29.23 2.82 -12.64
C THR A 295 -29.31 3.57 -13.97
N ASN A 296 -28.62 3.08 -15.00
CA ASN A 296 -28.62 3.68 -16.34
C ASN A 296 -29.99 3.61 -17.04
N VAL A 297 -30.84 2.63 -16.75
CA VAL A 297 -32.23 2.64 -17.24
C VAL A 297 -32.99 3.84 -16.64
N VAL A 298 -32.78 4.13 -15.36
CA VAL A 298 -33.42 5.27 -14.67
C VAL A 298 -32.85 6.60 -15.14
N LEU A 299 -31.54 6.68 -15.43
CA LEU A 299 -30.92 7.85 -16.08
C LEU A 299 -31.55 8.12 -17.46
N GLY A 300 -31.86 7.08 -18.25
CA GLY A 300 -32.58 7.24 -19.52
C GLY A 300 -33.96 7.89 -19.38
N LEU A 301 -34.64 7.67 -18.24
CA LEU A 301 -35.93 8.30 -17.90
C LEU A 301 -35.82 9.68 -17.24
N THR A 302 -34.61 10.11 -16.82
CA THR A 302 -34.41 11.29 -15.97
C THR A 302 -34.37 12.58 -16.79
N ASP A 303 -35.19 13.56 -16.45
CA ASP A 303 -35.23 14.89 -17.08
C ASP A 303 -34.16 15.84 -16.50
N THR A 304 -33.86 15.73 -15.20
CA THR A 304 -32.79 16.50 -14.54
C THR A 304 -32.09 15.63 -13.50
N LEU A 305 -30.76 15.53 -13.63
CA LEU A 305 -29.92 14.86 -12.64
C LEU A 305 -29.51 15.86 -11.57
N VAL A 306 -29.76 15.53 -10.31
CA VAL A 306 -29.19 16.21 -9.16
C VAL A 306 -28.17 15.27 -8.51
N THR A 307 -26.94 15.71 -8.36
CA THR A 307 -25.89 14.92 -7.70
C THR A 307 -24.95 15.82 -6.90
N ASP A 308 -23.85 15.28 -6.43
CA ASP A 308 -22.80 15.96 -5.66
C ASP A 308 -21.44 15.50 -6.21
N TYR A 309 -20.49 15.11 -5.37
CA TYR A 309 -19.19 14.54 -5.72
C TYR A 309 -19.24 13.14 -6.40
N SER A 310 -20.35 12.76 -7.05
CA SER A 310 -20.55 11.45 -7.66
C SER A 310 -20.01 11.37 -9.09
N SER A 311 -19.50 10.22 -9.51
CA SER A 311 -19.16 9.98 -10.93
C SER A 311 -20.38 9.73 -11.84
N ILE A 312 -21.60 9.69 -11.29
CA ILE A 312 -22.82 9.37 -12.05
C ILE A 312 -23.14 10.40 -13.15
N PHE A 313 -22.68 11.64 -13.04
CA PHE A 313 -22.93 12.65 -14.07
C PHE A 313 -22.14 12.38 -15.36
N PHE A 314 -20.96 11.72 -15.30
CA PHE A 314 -20.21 11.35 -16.52
C PHE A 314 -21.03 10.42 -17.42
N ASP A 315 -21.79 9.50 -16.82
CA ASP A 315 -22.75 8.66 -17.55
C ASP A 315 -23.92 9.47 -18.12
N PHE A 316 -24.28 10.60 -17.51
CA PHE A 316 -25.47 11.38 -17.86
C PHE A 316 -25.20 12.55 -18.82
N LEU A 317 -23.94 13.00 -18.94
CA LEU A 317 -23.46 14.00 -19.91
C LEU A 317 -24.10 13.78 -21.28
N GLY A 318 -24.08 12.52 -21.74
CA GLY A 318 -24.61 12.14 -23.04
C GLY A 318 -26.08 12.49 -23.25
N THR A 319 -26.92 12.44 -22.23
CA THR A 319 -28.34 12.79 -22.40
C THR A 319 -28.55 14.23 -22.89
N GLY A 320 -27.56 15.12 -22.71
CA GLY A 320 -27.65 16.56 -22.99
C GLY A 320 -28.59 17.31 -22.05
N ARG A 321 -29.19 16.61 -21.07
CA ARG A 321 -30.16 17.13 -20.11
C ARG A 321 -29.44 17.82 -18.94
N ARG A 322 -30.20 18.59 -18.15
CA ARG A 322 -29.66 19.43 -17.09
C ARG A 322 -29.04 18.61 -15.95
N ILE A 323 -27.90 19.07 -15.46
CA ILE A 323 -27.18 18.54 -14.30
C ILE A 323 -27.08 19.65 -13.26
N LEU A 324 -27.43 19.34 -12.00
CA LEU A 324 -27.32 20.23 -10.85
C LEU A 324 -26.48 19.55 -9.77
N PHE A 325 -25.58 20.30 -9.14
CA PHE A 325 -24.66 19.81 -8.13
C PHE A 325 -25.03 20.38 -6.75
N TYR A 326 -25.73 19.59 -5.94
CA TYR A 326 -26.10 19.95 -4.58
C TYR A 326 -24.98 19.62 -3.58
N ALA A 327 -24.20 20.63 -3.21
CA ALA A 327 -22.99 20.51 -2.39
C ALA A 327 -23.02 21.53 -1.23
N PRO A 328 -23.91 21.37 -0.23
CA PRO A 328 -24.02 22.28 0.92
C PRO A 328 -22.76 22.33 1.80
N ASP A 329 -21.92 21.31 1.71
CA ASP A 329 -20.71 21.08 2.52
C ASP A 329 -19.40 21.38 1.77
N MET A 330 -19.46 22.14 0.67
CA MET A 330 -18.31 22.34 -0.23
C MET A 330 -17.03 22.83 0.47
N GLY A 331 -17.17 23.66 1.51
CA GLY A 331 -16.04 24.12 2.32
C GLY A 331 -15.36 23.00 3.12
N ASP A 332 -16.15 22.11 3.74
CA ASP A 332 -15.62 21.04 4.59
C ASP A 332 -15.12 19.83 3.77
N TYR A 333 -15.61 19.65 2.54
CA TYR A 333 -15.33 18.46 1.73
C TYR A 333 -13.97 18.48 1.03
N SER A 334 -13.49 19.66 0.62
CA SER A 334 -12.23 19.81 -0.12
C SER A 334 -11.02 19.30 0.67
N ASP A 335 -11.03 19.53 1.98
CA ASP A 335 -9.88 19.31 2.87
C ASP A 335 -9.60 17.84 3.19
N VAL A 336 -10.56 16.94 2.93
CA VAL A 336 -10.53 15.56 3.46
C VAL A 336 -10.23 14.49 2.41
N ARG A 337 -10.55 14.72 1.14
CA ARG A 337 -10.48 13.65 0.11
C ARG A 337 -10.00 14.06 -1.29
N GLY A 338 -10.11 15.33 -1.65
CA GLY A 338 -9.69 15.85 -2.96
C GLY A 338 -10.53 15.38 -4.17
N THR A 339 -10.48 16.17 -5.23
CA THR A 339 -11.10 15.88 -6.54
C THR A 339 -10.15 16.30 -7.66
N TYR A 340 -10.16 15.59 -8.79
CA TYR A 340 -9.35 15.95 -9.96
C TYR A 340 -9.82 17.24 -10.65
N PHE A 341 -11.10 17.59 -10.50
CA PHE A 341 -11.69 18.81 -11.04
C PHE A 341 -12.31 19.63 -9.89
N PRO A 342 -11.97 20.93 -9.75
CA PRO A 342 -12.58 21.80 -8.75
C PRO A 342 -14.05 22.11 -9.11
N PRO A 343 -14.92 22.41 -8.13
CA PRO A 343 -16.36 22.53 -8.37
C PRO A 343 -16.79 23.59 -9.38
N GLN A 344 -15.96 24.62 -9.60
CA GLN A 344 -16.20 25.70 -10.56
C GLN A 344 -16.13 25.22 -12.02
N GLU A 345 -15.44 24.10 -12.29
CA GLU A 345 -15.33 23.51 -13.63
C GLU A 345 -16.47 22.55 -13.96
N TRP A 346 -17.29 22.14 -12.99
CA TRP A 346 -18.28 21.09 -13.17
C TRP A 346 -19.36 21.45 -14.22
N PRO A 347 -19.90 20.44 -14.96
CA PRO A 347 -20.79 20.63 -16.12
C PRO A 347 -22.26 20.93 -15.75
N GLY A 348 -22.48 21.68 -14.68
CA GLY A 348 -23.78 22.01 -14.11
C GLY A 348 -23.71 23.17 -13.12
N GLU A 349 -24.86 23.65 -12.67
CA GLU A 349 -24.95 24.66 -11.62
C GLU A 349 -24.66 24.04 -10.24
N VAL A 350 -23.93 24.78 -9.40
CA VAL A 350 -23.64 24.37 -8.01
C VAL A 350 -24.63 25.04 -7.07
N CYS A 351 -25.39 24.24 -6.34
CA CYS A 351 -26.38 24.68 -5.37
C CYS A 351 -25.92 24.31 -3.95
N THR A 352 -25.96 25.26 -3.01
CA THR A 352 -25.69 25.00 -1.58
C THR A 352 -26.96 24.92 -0.74
N THR A 353 -28.13 25.25 -1.32
CA THR A 353 -29.44 25.21 -0.66
C THR A 353 -30.48 24.48 -1.52
N ALA A 354 -31.47 23.86 -0.87
CA ALA A 354 -32.60 23.23 -1.55
C ALA A 354 -33.49 24.24 -2.32
N ALA A 355 -33.45 25.52 -1.94
CA ALA A 355 -34.08 26.61 -2.69
C ALA A 355 -33.44 26.79 -4.08
N GLN A 356 -32.13 27.08 -4.12
CA GLN A 356 -31.37 27.20 -5.38
C GLN A 356 -31.52 25.97 -6.26
N LEU A 357 -31.55 24.78 -5.65
CA LEU A 357 -31.73 23.53 -6.36
C LEU A 357 -33.11 23.44 -7.04
N ALA A 358 -34.18 23.84 -6.35
CA ALA A 358 -35.52 23.88 -6.95
C ALA A 358 -35.61 24.95 -8.05
N ASP A 359 -35.01 26.12 -7.84
CA ASP A 359 -34.98 27.21 -8.82
C ASP A 359 -34.24 26.77 -10.10
N GLY A 360 -33.09 26.10 -9.99
CA GLY A 360 -32.34 25.54 -11.12
C GLY A 360 -33.06 24.40 -11.86
N VAL A 361 -33.95 23.64 -11.21
CA VAL A 361 -34.84 22.68 -11.89
C VAL A 361 -35.95 23.42 -12.66
N LEU A 362 -36.52 24.48 -12.08
CA LEU A 362 -37.64 25.23 -12.67
C LEU A 362 -37.22 26.24 -13.76
N ALA A 363 -35.94 26.63 -13.81
CA ALA A 363 -35.42 27.61 -14.77
C ALA A 363 -35.68 27.20 -16.23
N GLU A 364 -36.34 28.08 -17.01
CA GLU A 364 -36.73 27.80 -18.39
C GLU A 364 -35.54 27.60 -19.34
N ALA A 365 -34.44 28.31 -19.08
CA ALA A 365 -33.16 28.18 -19.76
C ALA A 365 -32.04 27.94 -18.73
N GLU A 366 -30.95 27.34 -19.18
CA GLU A 366 -29.72 27.21 -18.38
C GLU A 366 -28.78 28.37 -18.71
N ASP A 367 -27.93 28.75 -17.76
CA ASP A 367 -26.87 29.73 -18.01
C ASP A 367 -25.96 29.31 -19.19
N ALA A 368 -25.66 30.26 -20.08
CA ALA A 368 -24.94 29.97 -21.32
C ALA A 368 -23.50 29.47 -21.08
N ALA A 369 -22.84 29.89 -19.99
CA ALA A 369 -21.51 29.41 -19.62
C ALA A 369 -21.60 27.99 -19.02
N VAL A 370 -22.64 27.68 -18.24
CA VAL A 370 -22.88 26.31 -17.75
C VAL A 370 -23.16 25.35 -18.92
N ALA A 371 -24.01 25.75 -19.88
CA ALA A 371 -24.28 24.97 -21.08
C ALA A 371 -23.01 24.75 -21.93
N ALA A 372 -22.17 25.78 -22.08
CA ALA A 372 -20.88 25.67 -22.75
C ALA A 372 -19.90 24.73 -22.02
N ARG A 373 -19.82 24.80 -20.67
CA ARG A 373 -19.03 23.83 -19.87
C ARG A 373 -19.54 22.41 -20.06
N ARG A 374 -20.86 22.16 -20.07
CA ARG A 374 -21.38 20.80 -20.32
C ARG A 374 -20.99 20.31 -21.71
N ALA A 375 -21.04 21.16 -22.74
CA ALA A 375 -20.61 20.79 -24.09
C ALA A 375 -19.11 20.45 -24.18
N ASP A 376 -18.24 21.21 -23.50
CA ASP A 376 -16.80 20.87 -23.35
C ASP A 376 -16.61 19.50 -22.71
N TRP A 377 -17.25 19.25 -21.56
CA TRP A 377 -17.16 17.98 -20.86
C TRP A 377 -17.69 16.81 -21.70
N SER A 378 -18.82 16.97 -22.37
CA SER A 378 -19.32 15.97 -23.33
C SER A 378 -18.29 15.67 -24.43
N SER A 379 -17.63 16.69 -24.99
CA SER A 379 -16.61 16.48 -26.04
C SER A 379 -15.33 15.77 -25.55
N ARG A 380 -15.03 15.86 -24.25
CA ARG A 380 -13.83 15.30 -23.61
C ARG A 380 -14.02 13.89 -23.03
N PHE A 381 -15.23 13.60 -22.55
CA PHE A 381 -15.50 12.39 -21.74
C PHE A 381 -16.46 11.39 -22.39
N GLU A 382 -17.11 11.74 -23.50
CA GLU A 382 -17.91 10.82 -24.30
C GLU A 382 -17.13 10.28 -25.50
N ASP A 383 -17.42 9.04 -25.89
CA ASP A 383 -16.68 8.30 -26.92
C ASP A 383 -17.33 8.37 -28.32
N GLY A 384 -18.47 9.07 -28.42
CA GLY A 384 -19.27 9.27 -29.62
C GLY A 384 -20.45 8.31 -29.83
N SER A 385 -20.54 7.18 -29.11
CA SER A 385 -21.64 6.21 -29.29
C SER A 385 -22.24 5.70 -28.00
N ARG A 386 -23.58 5.66 -27.94
CA ARG A 386 -24.35 5.43 -26.70
C ARG A 386 -25.30 4.24 -26.74
N SER A 387 -25.18 3.36 -27.73
CA SER A 387 -26.11 2.23 -27.90
C SER A 387 -25.48 0.92 -28.38
N ASP A 388 -24.15 0.84 -28.43
CA ASP A 388 -23.43 -0.36 -28.88
C ASP A 388 -22.05 -0.58 -28.21
N SER A 389 -21.76 0.10 -27.09
CA SER A 389 -20.52 -0.12 -26.32
C SER A 389 -20.40 -1.59 -25.85
N ALA A 390 -21.52 -2.22 -25.47
CA ALA A 390 -21.61 -3.63 -25.14
C ALA A 390 -21.15 -4.53 -26.30
N ARG A 391 -21.58 -4.22 -27.52
CA ARG A 391 -21.22 -4.96 -28.74
C ARG A 391 -19.72 -4.84 -29.01
N ARG A 392 -19.15 -3.63 -28.97
CA ARG A 392 -17.70 -3.40 -29.16
C ARG A 392 -16.87 -4.19 -28.15
N VAL A 393 -17.25 -4.17 -26.87
CA VAL A 393 -16.58 -4.95 -25.81
C VAL A 393 -16.69 -6.47 -26.04
N VAL A 394 -17.83 -6.97 -26.55
CA VAL A 394 -17.99 -8.38 -26.91
C VAL A 394 -17.10 -8.77 -28.11
N ASP A 395 -17.03 -7.93 -29.14
CA ASP A 395 -16.16 -8.15 -30.30
C ASP A 395 -14.68 -8.26 -29.89
N ILE A 396 -14.21 -7.35 -29.04
CA ILE A 396 -12.82 -7.33 -28.55
C ILE A 396 -12.52 -8.54 -27.65
N VAL A 397 -13.36 -8.81 -26.65
CA VAL A 397 -13.04 -9.77 -25.57
C VAL A 397 -13.40 -11.21 -25.93
N PHE A 398 -14.48 -11.44 -26.68
CA PHE A 398 -14.99 -12.78 -27.00
C PHE A 398 -14.72 -13.21 -28.44
N ARG A 399 -14.68 -12.27 -29.40
CA ARG A 399 -14.36 -12.56 -30.81
C ARG A 399 -12.90 -12.27 -31.17
N GLY A 400 -12.15 -11.59 -30.28
CA GLY A 400 -10.75 -11.22 -30.51
C GLY A 400 -10.55 -10.13 -31.56
N GLN A 401 -11.63 -9.46 -31.98
CA GLN A 401 -11.62 -8.43 -33.02
C GLN A 401 -11.15 -7.11 -32.41
N ARG A 402 -9.96 -6.66 -32.79
CA ARG A 402 -9.33 -5.42 -32.26
C ARG A 402 -9.16 -4.34 -33.31
N ASP A 403 -9.04 -4.73 -34.58
CA ASP A 403 -8.86 -3.79 -35.69
C ASP A 403 -10.10 -2.90 -35.85
N GLY A 404 -9.88 -1.58 -35.91
CA GLY A 404 -10.95 -0.58 -35.95
C GLY A 404 -11.54 -0.18 -34.59
N TYR A 405 -11.06 -0.78 -33.48
CA TYR A 405 -11.44 -0.39 -32.11
C TYR A 405 -10.30 0.33 -31.37
N ARG A 406 -10.67 1.24 -30.46
CA ARG A 406 -9.77 1.94 -29.54
C ARG A 406 -9.35 0.99 -28.41
N VAL A 407 -8.30 0.22 -28.68
CA VAL A 407 -7.66 -0.68 -27.72
C VAL A 407 -6.16 -0.39 -27.69
N ARG A 408 -5.62 -0.07 -26.52
CA ARG A 408 -4.20 0.27 -26.33
C ARG A 408 -3.58 -0.46 -25.15
N SER A 409 -2.27 -0.68 -25.21
CA SER A 409 -1.47 -0.95 -24.00
C SER A 409 -1.31 0.35 -23.21
N LEU A 410 -0.94 0.22 -21.93
CA LEU A 410 -0.39 1.34 -21.17
C LEU A 410 1.08 1.58 -21.55
N ALA A 411 1.63 2.72 -21.15
CA ALA A 411 2.99 3.08 -21.52
C ALA A 411 3.99 2.19 -20.78
N SER A 412 5.15 1.99 -21.41
CA SER A 412 6.36 1.45 -20.77
C SER A 412 7.51 2.28 -21.32
N ASP A 413 8.47 2.63 -20.46
CA ASP A 413 9.71 3.25 -20.87
C ASP A 413 10.88 2.26 -20.71
N ASP A 414 12.09 2.71 -21.08
CA ASP A 414 13.30 1.88 -21.09
C ASP A 414 14.00 1.79 -19.71
N ARG A 415 13.44 2.38 -18.64
CA ARG A 415 14.03 2.25 -17.30
C ARG A 415 13.88 0.82 -16.80
N PRO A 416 14.93 0.21 -16.22
CA PRO A 416 14.81 -1.09 -15.57
C PRO A 416 13.78 -1.03 -14.44
N SER A 417 12.98 -2.08 -14.33
CA SER A 417 11.91 -2.23 -13.34
C SER A 417 12.33 -3.16 -12.21
N VAL A 418 12.22 -2.71 -10.96
CA VAL A 418 12.76 -3.43 -9.79
C VAL A 418 11.71 -3.59 -8.68
N LEU A 419 11.46 -4.82 -8.26
CA LEU A 419 10.60 -5.14 -7.11
C LEU A 419 11.43 -5.45 -5.86
N ILE A 420 11.36 -4.59 -4.85
CA ILE A 420 12.14 -4.70 -3.61
C ILE A 420 11.26 -5.14 -2.43
N HIS A 421 11.61 -6.24 -1.76
CA HIS A 421 10.96 -6.67 -0.52
C HIS A 421 11.62 -6.06 0.73
N LEU A 422 10.90 -5.15 1.39
CA LEU A 422 11.38 -4.39 2.55
C LEU A 422 11.37 -5.15 3.89
N GLY A 423 11.13 -6.47 3.88
CA GLY A 423 11.09 -7.27 5.09
C GLY A 423 9.89 -6.97 6.01
N GLY A 424 10.20 -6.68 7.27
CA GLY A 424 9.23 -6.59 8.36
C GLY A 424 8.70 -5.18 8.67
N MET A 425 9.22 -4.13 8.04
CA MET A 425 8.91 -2.71 8.33
C MET A 425 9.02 -2.33 9.83
N ARG A 426 9.96 -2.95 10.56
CA ARG A 426 10.21 -2.64 11.99
C ARG A 426 11.36 -1.65 12.06
N SER A 427 11.35 -0.71 13.00
CA SER A 427 12.49 0.22 13.14
C SER A 427 13.74 -0.56 13.56
N ASN A 428 14.63 -0.76 12.59
CA ASN A 428 15.91 -1.49 12.68
C ASN A 428 16.77 -1.10 11.47
N GLY A 429 18.08 -1.40 11.52
CA GLY A 429 19.02 -1.05 10.45
C GLY A 429 18.56 -1.45 9.05
N ILE A 430 18.05 -2.68 8.87
CA ILE A 430 17.58 -3.18 7.57
C ILE A 430 16.45 -2.30 7.00
N THR A 431 15.45 -1.94 7.81
CA THR A 431 14.32 -1.12 7.33
C THR A 431 14.78 0.31 7.05
N SER A 432 15.69 0.87 7.87
CA SER A 432 16.28 2.18 7.60
C SER A 432 17.08 2.18 6.30
N SER A 433 17.98 1.21 6.10
CA SER A 433 18.75 1.06 4.87
C SER A 433 17.87 0.85 3.63
N ALA A 434 16.76 0.11 3.77
CA ALA A 434 15.79 -0.08 2.70
C ALA A 434 15.08 1.24 2.33
N LEU A 435 14.70 2.05 3.31
CA LEU A 435 14.10 3.37 3.07
C LEU A 435 15.12 4.35 2.47
N ASN A 436 16.36 4.38 2.96
CA ASN A 436 17.44 5.17 2.35
C ASN A 436 17.67 4.78 0.89
N LEU A 437 17.67 3.47 0.57
CA LEU A 437 17.78 2.97 -0.80
C LEU A 437 16.63 3.45 -1.67
N LEU A 438 15.39 3.32 -1.20
CA LEU A 438 14.21 3.81 -1.95
C LEU A 438 14.24 5.33 -2.19
N SER A 439 14.77 6.11 -1.25
CA SER A 439 14.94 7.56 -1.40
C SER A 439 16.09 7.94 -2.33
N ALA A 440 17.16 7.14 -2.39
CA ALA A 440 18.31 7.38 -3.26
C ALA A 440 18.09 6.89 -4.71
N LEU A 441 17.21 5.92 -4.92
CA LEU A 441 16.77 5.47 -6.26
C LEU A 441 15.88 6.55 -6.90
N GLY A 442 16.49 7.48 -7.62
CA GLY A 442 15.79 8.56 -8.33
C GLY A 442 14.91 8.07 -9.49
N GLU A 443 13.77 8.76 -9.69
CA GLU A 443 12.73 8.42 -10.67
C GLU A 443 13.27 8.26 -12.10
N GLU A 444 14.22 9.10 -12.50
CA GLU A 444 14.74 9.15 -13.87
C GLU A 444 15.45 7.86 -14.30
N ASN A 445 15.87 7.01 -13.36
CA ASN A 445 16.76 5.88 -13.63
C ASN A 445 16.09 4.48 -13.52
N VAL A 446 15.00 4.33 -12.74
CA VAL A 446 14.42 3.02 -12.39
C VAL A 446 12.92 3.14 -12.11
N ASP A 447 12.10 2.18 -12.57
CA ASP A 447 10.74 2.00 -12.04
C ASP A 447 10.79 1.10 -10.79
N VAL A 448 10.64 1.71 -9.60
CA VAL A 448 10.81 1.00 -8.32
C VAL A 448 9.45 0.65 -7.70
N SER A 449 9.26 -0.64 -7.44
CA SER A 449 8.13 -1.17 -6.66
C SER A 449 8.59 -1.73 -5.32
N ALA A 450 7.86 -1.45 -4.25
CA ALA A 450 8.20 -1.92 -2.90
C ALA A 450 7.12 -2.86 -2.34
N THR A 451 7.47 -4.11 -2.02
CA THR A 451 6.52 -5.11 -1.50
C THR A 451 6.79 -5.50 -0.05
N PHE A 452 5.73 -5.62 0.74
CA PHE A 452 5.80 -5.93 2.17
C PHE A 452 4.49 -6.54 2.66
N ALA A 453 4.50 -7.11 3.87
CA ALA A 453 3.28 -7.58 4.52
C ALA A 453 2.54 -6.39 5.13
N SER A 454 1.19 -6.35 5.00
CA SER A 454 0.38 -5.26 5.54
C SER A 454 0.74 -4.91 7.00
N PRO A 455 1.07 -3.64 7.32
CA PRO A 455 1.39 -3.17 8.65
C PRO A 455 0.38 -3.57 9.73
N ARG A 456 0.86 -3.80 10.97
CA ARG A 456 0.04 -4.24 12.11
C ARG A 456 0.28 -3.47 13.41
N SER A 457 1.25 -2.57 13.44
CA SER A 457 1.53 -1.66 14.55
C SER A 457 1.72 -0.24 14.03
N ALA A 458 1.54 0.76 14.90
CA ALA A 458 1.78 2.17 14.56
C ALA A 458 3.18 2.40 13.99
N GLN A 459 4.21 1.76 14.57
CA GLN A 459 5.58 1.78 14.06
C GLN A 459 5.71 1.28 12.61
N GLN A 460 5.03 0.18 12.25
CA GLN A 460 5.05 -0.33 10.88
C GLN A 460 4.31 0.58 9.89
N ILE A 461 3.28 1.30 10.36
CA ILE A 461 2.54 2.28 9.56
C ILE A 461 3.40 3.54 9.35
N ALA A 462 4.08 4.02 10.38
CA ALA A 462 5.03 5.14 10.28
C ALA A 462 6.15 4.83 9.29
N ASN A 463 6.81 3.67 9.41
CA ASN A 463 7.85 3.25 8.47
C ASN A 463 7.32 3.06 7.03
N GLN A 464 6.04 2.70 6.86
CA GLN A 464 5.40 2.59 5.54
C GLN A 464 5.07 3.96 4.93
N ALA A 465 4.74 4.96 5.75
CA ALA A 465 4.53 6.34 5.32
C ALA A 465 5.84 7.05 4.89
N LEU A 466 7.00 6.54 5.32
CA LEU A 466 8.33 7.01 4.87
C LEU A 466 8.75 6.49 3.49
N ILE A 467 7.98 5.58 2.86
CA ILE A 467 8.28 5.12 1.50
C ILE A 467 8.03 6.29 0.54
N PRO A 468 9.02 6.72 -0.27
CA PRO A 468 8.90 7.86 -1.16
C PRO A 468 7.70 7.80 -2.10
N ALA A 469 7.13 8.97 -2.42
CA ALA A 469 5.92 9.10 -3.21
C ALA A 469 6.04 8.50 -4.62
N HIS A 470 7.24 8.45 -5.21
CA HIS A 470 7.47 7.86 -6.53
C HIS A 470 7.42 6.33 -6.52
N VAL A 471 7.86 5.69 -5.43
CA VAL A 471 7.91 4.23 -5.30
C VAL A 471 6.51 3.62 -5.28
N ARG A 472 6.27 2.62 -6.14
CA ARG A 472 5.00 1.89 -6.22
C ARG A 472 4.87 0.90 -5.06
N GLN A 473 4.21 1.31 -3.96
CA GLN A 473 3.96 0.43 -2.82
C GLN A 473 2.98 -0.70 -3.19
N PHE A 474 3.46 -1.95 -3.19
CA PHE A 474 2.73 -3.15 -3.61
C PHE A 474 2.56 -4.14 -2.42
N PRO A 475 1.71 -3.83 -1.42
CA PRO A 475 1.61 -4.63 -0.20
C PRO A 475 0.86 -5.94 -0.43
N ARG A 476 1.40 -7.04 0.09
CA ARG A 476 0.83 -8.38 -0.08
C ARG A 476 -0.40 -8.58 0.80
N GLN A 477 -1.59 -8.42 0.21
CA GLN A 477 -2.85 -8.76 0.85
C GLN A 477 -3.12 -10.28 0.91
N GLY A 478 -3.86 -10.70 1.94
CA GLY A 478 -4.36 -12.07 2.07
C GLY A 478 -3.36 -13.10 2.61
N GLY A 479 -3.83 -14.34 2.67
CA GLY A 479 -3.03 -15.53 2.97
C GLY A 479 -2.83 -16.34 1.68
N MET A 480 -1.77 -17.15 1.65
CA MET A 480 -1.49 -18.01 0.50
C MET A 480 -2.60 -19.05 0.33
N ASN A 481 -3.04 -19.26 -0.91
CA ASN A 481 -4.03 -20.30 -1.22
C ASN A 481 -3.40 -21.69 -1.11
N GLY A 482 -4.11 -22.66 -0.52
CA GLY A 482 -3.61 -24.03 -0.39
C GLY A 482 -4.32 -24.80 0.72
N SER A 483 -4.23 -26.13 0.66
CA SER A 483 -4.69 -26.98 1.77
C SER A 483 -3.71 -26.91 2.94
N LYS A 484 -4.19 -27.17 4.16
CA LYS A 484 -3.36 -27.35 5.35
C LYS A 484 -2.39 -28.51 5.16
N LEU A 485 -2.79 -29.56 4.44
CA LEU A 485 -1.90 -30.66 4.06
C LEU A 485 -0.73 -30.18 3.21
N THR A 486 -0.98 -29.33 2.20
CA THR A 486 0.09 -28.72 1.41
C THR A 486 0.95 -27.79 2.26
N ALA A 487 0.35 -26.97 3.15
CA ALA A 487 1.09 -26.09 4.05
C ALA A 487 1.93 -26.84 5.11
N VAL A 488 1.50 -28.03 5.54
CA VAL A 488 2.26 -28.92 6.43
C VAL A 488 3.40 -29.59 5.66
N ARG A 489 3.15 -30.09 4.44
CA ARG A 489 4.21 -30.64 3.56
C ARG A 489 5.28 -29.59 3.25
N ARG A 490 4.86 -28.37 2.93
CA ARG A 490 5.76 -27.22 2.71
C ARG A 490 6.63 -26.96 3.93
N LYS A 491 6.02 -26.85 5.13
CA LYS A 491 6.77 -26.68 6.39
C LYS A 491 7.68 -27.85 6.76
N ALA A 492 7.30 -29.09 6.41
CA ALA A 492 8.15 -30.25 6.62
C ALA A 492 9.37 -30.20 5.69
N GLY A 493 9.18 -29.79 4.43
CA GLY A 493 10.27 -29.53 3.47
C GLY A 493 11.18 -28.38 3.90
N GLU A 494 10.60 -27.25 4.34
CA GLU A 494 11.32 -26.13 4.99
C GLU A 494 12.18 -26.60 6.18
N TRP A 495 11.90 -27.76 6.79
CA TRP A 495 12.63 -28.29 7.96
C TRP A 495 13.56 -29.47 7.63
N SER A 496 13.47 -30.08 6.46
CA SER A 496 14.21 -31.32 6.11
C SER A 496 15.34 -31.12 5.11
N ALA A 497 15.79 -29.87 4.91
CA ALA A 497 16.95 -29.49 4.08
C ALA A 497 16.91 -29.92 2.60
N GLY A 498 15.73 -30.26 2.07
CA GLY A 498 15.50 -30.40 0.62
C GLY A 498 14.92 -29.09 0.09
N THR A 499 15.76 -28.12 -0.22
CA THR A 499 15.33 -26.72 -0.38
C THR A 499 14.89 -26.34 -1.80
N SER A 500 15.30 -27.08 -2.82
CA SER A 500 14.80 -26.91 -4.20
C SER A 500 13.41 -27.51 -4.46
N ILE A 501 12.69 -27.98 -3.42
CA ILE A 501 11.35 -28.60 -3.57
C ILE A 501 10.31 -27.67 -4.18
N HIS A 502 10.49 -26.34 -4.12
CA HIS A 502 9.56 -25.39 -4.72
C HIS A 502 9.60 -25.46 -6.26
N ARG A 503 10.76 -25.73 -6.87
CA ARG A 503 10.94 -25.91 -8.32
C ARG A 503 10.85 -27.39 -8.72
N THR A 504 11.49 -28.29 -7.99
CA THR A 504 11.61 -29.73 -8.37
C THR A 504 10.34 -30.56 -8.19
N ILE A 505 9.40 -30.15 -7.33
CA ILE A 505 8.09 -30.82 -7.20
C ILE A 505 7.05 -29.99 -7.97
N PRO A 506 6.48 -30.47 -9.10
CA PRO A 506 5.55 -29.67 -9.92
C PRO A 506 4.33 -29.14 -9.16
N ALA A 507 3.85 -29.90 -8.17
CA ALA A 507 2.73 -29.48 -7.31
C ALA A 507 3.10 -28.42 -6.25
N GLN A 508 4.39 -28.19 -5.97
CA GLN A 508 4.86 -27.04 -5.21
C GLN A 508 5.09 -25.85 -6.15
N SER A 509 5.71 -26.05 -7.32
CA SER A 509 5.94 -24.96 -8.28
C SER A 509 4.63 -24.28 -8.65
N ALA A 510 3.67 -25.04 -9.19
CA ALA A 510 2.37 -24.52 -9.59
C ALA A 510 1.56 -23.91 -8.42
N MET A 511 1.92 -24.17 -7.16
CA MET A 511 1.33 -23.52 -5.99
C MET A 511 1.99 -22.15 -5.72
N TRP A 512 3.30 -22.02 -5.90
CA TRP A 512 4.04 -20.77 -5.78
C TRP A 512 3.82 -19.85 -6.98
N ASP A 513 3.83 -20.39 -8.21
CA ASP A 513 3.45 -19.68 -9.45
C ASP A 513 2.03 -19.08 -9.30
N ALA A 514 1.10 -19.86 -8.73
CA ALA A 514 -0.26 -19.40 -8.43
C ALA A 514 -0.35 -18.41 -7.27
N GLU A 515 0.67 -18.31 -6.40
CA GLU A 515 0.76 -17.29 -5.36
C GLU A 515 1.39 -16.00 -5.90
N TRP A 516 2.40 -16.10 -6.77
CA TRP A 516 2.93 -14.97 -7.56
C TRP A 516 1.79 -14.33 -8.37
N MET A 517 1.09 -15.11 -9.19
CA MET A 517 -0.09 -14.69 -9.96
C MET A 517 -1.21 -14.11 -9.08
N ARG A 518 -1.37 -14.58 -7.83
CA ARG A 518 -2.33 -14.01 -6.87
C ARG A 518 -1.84 -12.66 -6.32
N CYS A 519 -0.54 -12.44 -6.21
CA CYS A 519 0.06 -11.25 -5.62
C CYS A 519 0.32 -10.14 -6.64
N TYR A 520 0.86 -10.48 -7.80
CA TYR A 520 1.39 -9.56 -8.80
C TYR A 520 0.75 -9.74 -10.19
N GLY A 521 -0.19 -10.69 -10.36
CA GLY A 521 -0.85 -10.93 -11.64
C GLY A 521 0.15 -11.32 -12.73
N ASP A 522 0.02 -10.70 -13.90
CA ASP A 522 0.94 -10.84 -15.03
C ASP A 522 2.06 -9.77 -15.03
N SER A 523 2.29 -9.09 -13.90
CA SER A 523 3.40 -8.12 -13.78
C SER A 523 4.74 -8.82 -13.97
N HIS A 524 5.62 -8.17 -14.73
CA HIS A 524 7.01 -8.58 -14.96
C HIS A 524 7.93 -7.45 -14.50
N PHE A 525 9.06 -7.82 -13.90
CA PHE A 525 10.10 -6.94 -13.38
C PHE A 525 11.46 -7.43 -13.90
N ASP A 526 12.37 -6.55 -14.25
CA ASP A 526 13.71 -6.92 -14.70
C ASP A 526 14.56 -7.50 -13.55
N ALA A 527 14.35 -7.01 -12.32
CA ALA A 527 14.94 -7.58 -11.12
C ALA A 527 13.97 -7.65 -9.94
N VAL A 528 14.14 -8.69 -9.10
CA VAL A 528 13.37 -8.89 -7.87
C VAL A 528 14.31 -9.17 -6.70
N VAL A 529 14.15 -8.39 -5.63
CA VAL A 529 15.12 -8.28 -4.55
C VAL A 529 14.49 -8.66 -3.20
N ASP A 530 14.94 -9.73 -2.54
CA ASP A 530 14.72 -9.91 -1.09
C ASP A 530 15.74 -9.05 -0.34
N PHE A 531 15.43 -7.76 -0.15
CA PHE A 531 16.28 -6.85 0.60
C PHE A 531 16.35 -7.21 2.10
N SER A 532 15.47 -8.10 2.59
CA SER A 532 15.48 -8.52 3.98
C SER A 532 16.50 -9.63 4.24
N GLY A 533 16.57 -10.67 3.42
CA GLY A 533 17.45 -11.82 3.59
C GLY A 533 17.06 -12.86 4.67
N TYR A 534 15.97 -12.65 5.44
CA TYR A 534 15.64 -13.48 6.63
C TYR A 534 14.32 -14.29 6.53
N SER A 535 13.60 -14.24 5.41
CA SER A 535 12.25 -14.81 5.30
C SER A 535 12.13 -15.88 4.21
N PRO A 536 12.15 -17.19 4.56
CA PRO A 536 12.00 -18.28 3.59
C PRO A 536 10.74 -18.15 2.72
N PHE A 537 9.65 -17.61 3.27
CA PHE A 537 8.40 -17.40 2.52
C PHE A 537 8.55 -16.33 1.42
N TRP A 538 9.29 -15.25 1.69
CA TRP A 538 9.45 -14.15 0.75
C TRP A 538 10.51 -14.50 -0.29
N ALA A 539 11.68 -14.97 0.14
CA ALA A 539 12.70 -15.54 -0.74
C ALA A 539 12.09 -16.55 -1.73
N THR A 540 11.31 -17.54 -1.27
CA THR A 540 10.64 -18.49 -2.18
C THR A 540 9.62 -17.81 -3.11
N LEU A 541 8.79 -16.88 -2.61
CA LEU A 541 7.80 -16.21 -3.46
C LEU A 541 8.46 -15.40 -4.59
N LEU A 542 9.58 -14.75 -4.30
CA LEU A 542 10.30 -13.90 -5.25
C LEU A 542 11.06 -14.73 -6.31
N LEU A 543 11.57 -15.91 -5.95
CA LEU A 543 12.14 -16.91 -6.88
C LEU A 543 11.13 -17.51 -7.88
N HIS A 544 9.83 -17.22 -7.72
CA HIS A 544 8.76 -17.55 -8.64
C HIS A 544 8.27 -16.33 -9.45
N SER A 545 9.03 -15.22 -9.44
CA SER A 545 8.88 -14.15 -10.45
C SER A 545 9.36 -14.67 -11.81
N PRO A 546 8.58 -14.50 -12.89
CA PRO A 546 9.01 -14.88 -14.24
C PRO A 546 10.10 -13.94 -14.73
N ASP A 547 11.07 -14.49 -15.47
CA ASP A 547 12.02 -13.78 -16.35
C ASP A 547 12.72 -12.55 -15.72
N ALA A 548 13.05 -12.64 -14.43
CA ALA A 548 13.66 -11.57 -13.63
C ALA A 548 14.98 -12.04 -13.02
N VAL A 549 15.94 -11.11 -12.83
CA VAL A 549 17.13 -11.37 -12.00
C VAL A 549 16.69 -11.48 -10.53
N HIS A 550 16.95 -12.62 -9.89
CA HIS A 550 16.62 -12.84 -8.49
C HIS A 550 17.83 -12.50 -7.60
N ALA A 551 17.69 -11.48 -6.75
CA ALA A 551 18.71 -11.06 -5.80
C ALA A 551 18.24 -11.15 -4.34
N ILE A 552 19.16 -11.42 -3.41
CA ILE A 552 18.91 -11.45 -1.96
C ILE A 552 20.05 -10.78 -1.19
N TRP A 553 19.70 -9.88 -0.27
CA TRP A 553 20.69 -9.12 0.51
C TRP A 553 21.16 -9.86 1.76
N LEU A 554 22.47 -9.82 2.00
CA LEU A 554 23.15 -10.37 3.15
C LEU A 554 23.67 -9.21 4.01
N HIS A 555 22.90 -8.86 5.06
CA HIS A 555 23.19 -7.71 5.93
C HIS A 555 24.23 -7.98 7.02
N ASN A 556 24.63 -9.23 7.22
CA ASN A 556 25.52 -9.70 8.29
C ASN A 556 26.30 -10.95 7.82
N ASP A 557 27.22 -11.45 8.66
CA ASP A 557 27.70 -12.84 8.55
C ASP A 557 26.49 -13.75 8.81
N MET A 558 26.00 -14.36 7.73
CA MET A 558 24.77 -15.14 7.79
C MET A 558 24.97 -16.42 8.59
N SER A 559 26.15 -17.04 8.52
CA SER A 559 26.46 -18.26 9.26
C SER A 559 26.52 -18.02 10.77
N ALA A 560 27.10 -16.91 11.22
CA ALA A 560 27.09 -16.49 12.62
C ALA A 560 25.69 -16.08 13.13
N GLU A 561 24.80 -15.58 12.27
CA GLU A 561 23.43 -15.18 12.64
C GLU A 561 22.52 -16.36 13.06
N VAL A 562 22.77 -17.59 12.59
CA VAL A 562 21.89 -18.76 12.84
C VAL A 562 21.65 -18.99 14.34
N GLY A 563 22.66 -18.73 15.19
CA GLY A 563 22.57 -18.94 16.63
C GLY A 563 21.78 -17.87 17.40
N ARG A 564 21.70 -16.63 16.91
CA ARG A 564 21.40 -15.44 17.74
C ARG A 564 19.96 -15.36 18.24
N ALA A 565 19.00 -15.92 17.50
CA ALA A 565 17.62 -16.02 17.97
C ALA A 565 16.95 -17.32 17.56
N ARG A 566 15.99 -17.77 18.36
CA ARG A 566 15.14 -18.94 18.05
C ARG A 566 14.44 -18.84 16.69
N ALA A 567 14.18 -17.63 16.20
CA ALA A 567 13.63 -17.39 14.86
C ALA A 567 14.68 -17.62 13.76
N MET A 568 15.89 -17.07 13.90
CA MET A 568 17.01 -17.28 12.98
C MET A 568 17.40 -18.76 12.88
N LYS A 569 17.56 -19.45 14.02
CA LYS A 569 17.88 -20.89 14.10
C LYS A 569 16.90 -21.80 13.33
N ARG A 570 15.68 -21.33 13.08
CA ARG A 570 14.67 -22.05 12.29
C ARG A 570 14.56 -21.54 10.86
N ASN A 571 14.68 -20.23 10.65
CA ASN A 571 14.44 -19.61 9.35
C ASN A 571 15.68 -19.65 8.45
N LEU A 572 16.86 -19.29 8.96
CA LEU A 572 18.07 -19.13 8.13
C LEU A 572 18.51 -20.43 7.43
N PRO A 573 18.52 -21.61 8.06
CA PRO A 573 18.82 -22.85 7.33
C PRO A 573 17.89 -23.12 6.13
N ALA A 574 16.64 -22.67 6.20
CA ALA A 574 15.70 -22.76 5.09
C ALA A 574 15.90 -21.66 4.03
N VAL A 575 16.49 -20.51 4.37
CA VAL A 575 16.93 -19.49 3.40
C VAL A 575 18.20 -19.95 2.67
N PHE A 576 19.17 -20.52 3.39
CA PHE A 576 20.49 -20.85 2.81
C PHE A 576 20.40 -21.85 1.67
N GLY A 577 19.54 -22.86 1.79
CA GLY A 577 19.34 -23.80 0.70
C GLY A 577 18.52 -23.25 -0.47
N LEU A 578 17.97 -22.03 -0.39
CA LEU A 578 17.41 -21.29 -1.55
C LEU A 578 18.49 -20.50 -2.29
N TYR A 579 19.66 -20.23 -1.67
CA TYR A 579 20.72 -19.43 -2.30
C TYR A 579 21.21 -19.95 -3.66
N PRO A 580 21.28 -21.27 -3.95
CA PRO A 580 21.62 -21.76 -5.28
C PRO A 580 20.59 -21.40 -6.38
N ASP A 581 19.37 -21.04 -6.01
CA ASP A 581 18.30 -20.65 -6.93
C ASP A 581 18.26 -19.13 -7.24
N PHE A 582 19.05 -18.30 -6.52
CA PHE A 582 19.22 -16.86 -6.74
C PHE A 582 20.44 -16.55 -7.64
N ASP A 583 20.32 -15.57 -8.53
CA ASP A 583 21.42 -15.09 -9.40
C ASP A 583 22.45 -14.23 -8.66
N ALA A 584 22.02 -13.55 -7.59
CA ALA A 584 22.86 -12.64 -6.82
C ALA A 584 22.64 -12.74 -5.30
N LEU A 585 23.71 -13.04 -4.57
CA LEU A 585 23.82 -12.97 -3.12
C LEU A 585 24.62 -11.70 -2.78
N VAL A 586 23.92 -10.62 -2.42
CA VAL A 586 24.52 -9.29 -2.34
C VAL A 586 24.84 -8.94 -0.89
N SER A 587 26.13 -8.94 -0.53
CA SER A 587 26.56 -8.48 0.79
C SER A 587 26.69 -6.96 0.84
N VAL A 588 26.44 -6.36 2.01
CA VAL A 588 26.46 -4.90 2.19
C VAL A 588 27.86 -4.26 2.21
N SER A 589 28.91 -5.07 2.06
CA SER A 589 30.31 -4.64 1.89
C SER A 589 31.13 -5.73 1.17
N PRO A 590 32.24 -5.38 0.48
CA PRO A 590 33.13 -6.35 -0.15
C PRO A 590 33.66 -7.42 0.82
N SER A 591 34.20 -7.00 1.97
CA SER A 591 34.79 -7.92 2.96
C SER A 591 33.75 -8.86 3.57
N LEU A 592 32.50 -8.40 3.69
CA LEU A 592 31.39 -9.27 4.09
C LEU A 592 31.00 -10.28 3.00
N SER A 593 31.14 -9.91 1.72
CA SER A 593 30.93 -10.84 0.60
C SER A 593 31.96 -11.96 0.62
N ASP A 594 33.21 -11.65 0.96
CA ASP A 594 34.28 -12.63 1.16
C ASP A 594 33.95 -13.59 2.32
N ILE A 595 33.59 -13.08 3.50
CA ILE A 595 33.17 -13.90 4.65
C ILE A 595 32.00 -14.83 4.30
N ASN A 596 30.93 -14.28 3.71
CA ASN A 596 29.75 -15.08 3.36
C ASN A 596 30.09 -16.11 2.28
N ARG A 597 30.95 -15.78 1.31
CA ARG A 597 31.40 -16.72 0.27
C ARG A 597 32.21 -17.88 0.87
N GLU A 598 33.14 -17.60 1.77
CA GLU A 598 33.94 -18.63 2.45
C GLU A 598 33.07 -19.52 3.35
N ALA A 599 32.22 -18.91 4.19
CA ALA A 599 31.35 -19.63 5.11
C ALA A 599 30.28 -20.47 4.41
N LEU A 600 29.88 -20.12 3.18
CA LEU A 600 28.88 -20.83 2.38
C LEU A 600 29.47 -21.64 1.21
N ALA A 601 30.80 -21.69 1.05
CA ALA A 601 31.48 -22.36 -0.07
C ALA A 601 31.08 -23.85 -0.23
N GLY A 602 30.76 -24.53 0.87
CA GLY A 602 30.29 -25.92 0.86
C GLY A 602 28.86 -26.13 0.32
N SER A 603 28.13 -25.07 -0.03
CA SER A 603 26.72 -25.14 -0.45
C SER A 603 26.49 -25.27 -1.97
N HIS A 604 27.54 -25.54 -2.76
CA HIS A 604 27.49 -25.62 -4.24
C HIS A 604 27.00 -24.34 -4.94
N ILE A 605 27.08 -23.18 -4.28
CA ILE A 605 26.76 -21.88 -4.86
C ILE A 605 27.96 -21.41 -5.71
N PRO A 606 27.78 -21.02 -6.98
CA PRO A 606 28.89 -20.51 -7.79
C PRO A 606 29.46 -19.21 -7.22
N ALA A 607 30.79 -19.05 -7.23
CA ALA A 607 31.46 -17.88 -6.68
C ALA A 607 30.98 -16.55 -7.32
N SER A 608 30.57 -16.57 -8.58
CA SER A 608 30.01 -15.43 -9.33
C SER A 608 28.64 -14.95 -8.84
N HIS A 609 27.94 -15.72 -8.00
CA HIS A 609 26.68 -15.27 -7.38
C HIS A 609 26.95 -14.32 -6.20
N PHE A 610 28.12 -14.42 -5.56
CA PHE A 610 28.49 -13.53 -4.46
C PHE A 610 28.89 -12.16 -5.00
N ARG A 611 28.12 -11.14 -4.64
CA ARG A 611 28.32 -9.75 -5.06
C ARG A 611 28.38 -8.85 -3.82
N SER A 612 28.72 -7.58 -4.02
CA SER A 612 28.66 -6.57 -2.97
C SER A 612 28.01 -5.29 -3.48
N ALA A 613 27.11 -4.71 -2.69
CA ALA A 613 26.59 -3.37 -2.90
C ALA A 613 26.29 -2.74 -1.54
N ARG A 614 26.90 -1.58 -1.28
CA ARG A 614 26.75 -0.85 -0.02
C ARG A 614 25.34 -0.26 0.12
N ASN A 615 24.98 0.19 1.32
CA ASN A 615 23.76 0.94 1.58
C ASN A 615 24.01 2.46 1.49
N PRO A 616 23.07 3.25 0.96
CA PRO A 616 23.19 4.71 0.91
C PRO A 616 22.91 5.37 2.26
N LEU A 617 23.45 6.59 2.40
CA LEU A 617 23.34 7.44 3.57
C LEU A 617 22.25 8.50 3.38
N ASP A 618 21.34 8.65 4.34
CA ASP A 618 20.39 9.77 4.42
C ASP A 618 21.08 11.00 5.04
N ALA A 619 21.98 11.61 4.28
CA ALA A 619 22.78 12.74 4.75
C ALA A 619 21.94 13.99 5.04
N SER A 620 20.82 14.17 4.32
CA SER A 620 19.87 15.26 4.58
C SER A 620 19.33 15.19 6.01
N ARG A 621 18.94 14.00 6.47
CA ARG A 621 18.49 13.81 7.86
C ARG A 621 19.62 13.98 8.87
N VAL A 622 20.82 13.48 8.57
CA VAL A 622 22.00 13.62 9.45
C VAL A 622 22.36 15.09 9.67
N LEU A 623 22.49 15.85 8.58
CA LEU A 623 22.88 17.26 8.60
C LEU A 623 21.77 18.17 9.16
N ALA A 624 20.50 17.89 8.88
CA ALA A 624 19.38 18.62 9.46
C ALA A 624 19.29 18.38 10.98
N GLY A 625 19.36 17.12 11.42
CA GLY A 625 19.33 16.77 12.84
C GLY A 625 20.50 17.33 13.64
N ALA A 626 21.68 17.47 13.02
CA ALA A 626 22.84 18.09 13.66
C ALA A 626 22.64 19.57 14.07
N GLY A 627 21.71 20.29 13.43
CA GLY A 627 21.40 21.68 13.73
C GLY A 627 20.41 21.90 14.88
N GLU A 628 19.80 20.83 15.42
CA GLU A 628 18.84 20.94 16.53
C GLU A 628 19.55 21.19 17.87
N ARG A 629 18.95 22.00 18.75
CA ARG A 629 19.52 22.25 20.09
C ARG A 629 19.20 21.08 21.01
N ILE A 630 20.24 20.42 21.54
CA ILE A 630 20.10 19.25 22.44
C ILE A 630 19.18 19.58 23.63
N ILE A 631 19.34 20.77 24.24
CA ILE A 631 18.51 21.22 25.38
C ILE A 631 17.00 21.33 25.08
N ASP A 632 16.61 21.45 23.79
CA ASP A 632 15.22 21.55 23.36
C ASP A 632 14.55 20.19 23.10
N PHE A 633 15.30 19.08 23.19
CA PHE A 633 14.80 17.73 22.90
C PHE A 633 13.49 17.40 23.67
N PRO A 634 12.47 16.83 22.99
CA PRO A 634 11.19 16.51 23.63
C PRO A 634 11.31 15.43 24.70
N GLU A 635 12.33 14.56 24.63
CA GLU A 635 12.64 13.53 25.62
C GLU A 635 13.00 14.12 27.01
N PHE A 636 13.31 15.41 27.10
CA PHE A 636 13.57 16.10 28.37
C PHE A 636 12.31 16.74 29.00
N VAL A 637 11.12 16.53 28.43
CA VAL A 637 9.86 17.07 28.99
C VAL A 637 9.13 15.99 29.78
N GLU A 638 9.11 16.14 31.11
CA GLU A 638 8.32 15.27 31.97
C GLU A 638 6.81 15.59 31.85
N PRO A 639 5.94 14.57 31.73
CA PRO A 639 4.50 14.78 31.80
C PRO A 639 4.10 15.35 33.17
N ALA A 640 3.31 16.42 33.18
CA ALA A 640 2.82 17.01 34.43
C ALA A 640 2.13 15.94 35.32
N LEU A 641 2.45 15.95 36.62
CA LEU A 641 1.98 14.99 37.62
C LEU A 641 0.47 15.16 37.91
N GLY A 642 -0.35 14.69 36.97
CA GLY A 642 -1.82 14.67 37.05
C GLY A 642 -2.50 13.57 36.23
N ALA A 643 -1.80 12.97 35.25
CA ALA A 643 -2.37 11.92 34.37
C ALA A 643 -2.02 10.47 34.78
N ALA A 644 -1.17 10.27 35.79
CA ALA A 644 -0.61 8.96 36.16
C ALA A 644 -1.47 8.17 37.19
N ALA A 645 -2.78 8.08 36.97
CA ALA A 645 -3.70 7.30 37.81
C ALA A 645 -4.74 6.48 37.03
N ALA A 646 -4.40 6.04 35.80
CA ALA A 646 -5.31 5.25 34.95
C ALA A 646 -4.61 4.19 34.05
N SER A 647 -3.50 3.59 34.51
CA SER A 647 -2.76 2.57 33.74
C SER A 647 -2.47 1.27 34.53
N GLY A 648 -3.29 0.96 35.54
CA GLY A 648 -3.26 -0.32 36.26
C GLY A 648 -4.38 -1.28 35.81
N ALA A 649 -4.00 -2.39 35.16
CA ALA A 649 -4.79 -3.62 34.94
C ALA A 649 -6.22 -3.51 34.35
N GLY A 650 -6.39 -3.79 33.06
CA GLY A 650 -7.73 -3.85 32.45
C GLY A 650 -7.82 -4.43 31.04
N ALA A 651 -7.67 -5.75 30.86
CA ALA A 651 -7.86 -6.41 29.57
C ALA A 651 -9.35 -6.56 29.15
N GLY A 652 -10.07 -5.43 29.04
CA GLY A 652 -11.49 -5.32 28.67
C GLY A 652 -11.76 -5.26 27.15
N THR A 653 -13.02 -5.47 26.75
CA THR A 653 -13.48 -5.58 25.34
C THR A 653 -14.34 -4.40 24.88
N ALA A 654 -13.97 -3.79 23.75
CA ALA A 654 -14.85 -3.16 22.75
C ALA A 654 -14.40 -3.68 21.35
N THR A 655 -15.13 -3.65 20.23
CA THR A 655 -16.56 -3.43 19.90
C THR A 655 -17.19 -2.05 20.09
N GLY A 656 -17.00 -1.16 19.09
CA GLY A 656 -18.05 -0.26 18.60
C GLY A 656 -17.85 1.26 18.76
N THR A 657 -18.11 1.98 17.66
CA THR A 657 -18.68 3.35 17.55
C THR A 657 -18.00 4.57 18.18
N GLY A 658 -17.70 5.57 17.32
CA GLY A 658 -17.77 6.99 17.68
C GLY A 658 -16.59 7.85 17.21
N SER A 659 -16.75 8.58 16.10
CA SER A 659 -15.88 9.69 15.72
C SER A 659 -16.74 10.89 15.31
N GLY A 660 -17.09 11.73 16.28
CA GLY A 660 -17.58 13.07 16.04
C GLY A 660 -16.52 14.05 16.51
N VAL A 661 -15.97 14.84 15.60
CA VAL A 661 -15.09 15.96 15.95
C VAL A 661 -16.01 17.14 16.26
N ALA A 662 -16.34 17.31 17.53
CA ALA A 662 -16.86 18.60 18.01
C ALA A 662 -15.65 19.51 18.23
N ALA A 663 -15.70 20.74 17.71
CA ALA A 663 -14.70 21.76 18.00
C ALA A 663 -14.79 22.15 19.48
N ALA A 664 -14.00 21.50 20.32
CA ALA A 664 -13.68 21.97 21.66
C ALA A 664 -12.57 23.02 21.54
N GLY A 665 -12.75 24.17 22.20
CA GLY A 665 -11.78 25.26 22.13
C GLY A 665 -10.39 24.83 22.58
N VAL A 666 -9.36 25.37 21.92
CA VAL A 666 -7.95 25.14 22.29
C VAL A 666 -7.66 25.84 23.62
N SER A 667 -7.85 25.12 24.73
CA SER A 667 -7.04 25.34 25.91
C SER A 667 -5.64 24.79 25.61
N GLU A 668 -4.60 25.60 25.78
CA GLU A 668 -3.21 25.16 25.63
C GLU A 668 -2.96 23.89 26.47
N PRO A 669 -2.20 22.90 25.95
CA PRO A 669 -1.83 21.74 26.75
C PRO A 669 -0.93 22.18 27.89
N ASP A 670 -1.31 21.77 29.12
CA ASP A 670 -0.59 22.07 30.35
C ASP A 670 0.89 21.70 30.21
N ALA A 671 1.78 22.70 30.22
CA ALA A 671 3.15 22.55 29.76
C ALA A 671 3.96 21.68 30.73
N GLY A 672 4.40 20.51 30.25
CA GLY A 672 5.26 19.60 31.03
C GLY A 672 6.56 20.26 31.49
N VAL A 673 7.07 19.82 32.63
CA VAL A 673 8.30 20.39 33.19
C VAL A 673 9.51 19.86 32.41
N ARG A 674 10.28 20.76 31.81
CA ARG A 674 11.50 20.41 31.10
C ARG A 674 12.65 20.21 32.09
N VAL A 675 13.12 18.96 32.22
CA VAL A 675 14.25 18.55 33.05
C VAL A 675 15.42 18.18 32.14
N VAL A 676 16.29 19.14 31.87
CA VAL A 676 17.50 18.94 31.04
C VAL A 676 18.63 18.39 31.93
N PRO A 677 19.27 17.26 31.59
CA PRO A 677 20.35 16.70 32.40
C PRO A 677 21.65 17.52 32.28
N ALA A 678 22.48 17.48 33.32
CA ALA A 678 23.71 18.28 33.40
C ALA A 678 24.67 18.05 32.21
N TRP A 679 24.82 16.80 31.75
CA TRP A 679 25.65 16.46 30.58
C TRP A 679 25.17 17.17 29.31
N ALA A 680 23.86 17.38 29.14
CA ALA A 680 23.30 18.03 27.96
C ALA A 680 23.55 19.55 27.98
N HIS A 681 23.61 20.16 29.16
CA HIS A 681 24.06 21.54 29.31
C HIS A 681 25.56 21.68 29.02
N GLU A 682 26.42 20.84 29.62
CA GLU A 682 27.87 20.89 29.43
C GLU A 682 28.27 20.62 27.97
N LEU A 683 27.68 19.62 27.32
CA LEU A 683 27.92 19.32 25.91
C LEU A 683 27.41 20.43 24.97
N SER A 684 26.34 21.14 25.34
CA SER A 684 25.81 22.25 24.54
C SER A 684 26.57 23.56 24.71
N ASP A 685 27.49 23.65 25.66
CA ASP A 685 28.28 24.87 25.91
C ASP A 685 29.49 24.93 24.96
N PRO A 686 29.58 25.92 24.04
CA PRO A 686 30.73 26.09 23.17
C PRO A 686 31.99 26.59 23.91
N ALA A 687 31.87 27.02 25.17
CA ALA A 687 33.00 27.43 26.01
C ALA A 687 33.49 26.33 26.98
N ARG A 688 32.98 25.09 26.85
CA ARG A 688 33.42 23.96 27.68
C ARG A 688 34.92 23.67 27.51
N GLU A 689 35.59 23.34 28.61
CA GLU A 689 36.99 22.87 28.62
C GLU A 689 37.09 21.33 28.52
N THR A 690 35.96 20.63 28.39
CA THR A 690 35.89 19.16 28.40
C THR A 690 35.79 18.55 27.01
N VAL A 691 36.42 17.39 26.85
CA VAL A 691 36.51 16.63 25.59
C VAL A 691 35.54 15.45 25.61
N TRP A 692 34.64 15.39 24.64
CA TRP A 692 33.53 14.45 24.58
C TRP A 692 33.71 13.36 23.53
N PHE A 693 33.85 12.12 24.00
CA PHE A 693 33.70 10.92 23.18
C PHE A 693 32.23 10.51 23.10
N VAL A 694 31.81 10.00 21.94
CA VAL A 694 30.43 9.51 21.75
C VAL A 694 30.41 8.20 20.97
N THR A 695 29.51 7.29 21.35
CA THR A 695 29.11 6.14 20.54
C THR A 695 27.59 6.13 20.38
N VAL A 696 27.09 5.78 19.19
CA VAL A 696 25.65 5.70 18.91
C VAL A 696 25.33 4.30 18.43
N GLY A 697 24.43 3.60 19.13
CA GLY A 697 24.06 2.24 18.75
C GLY A 697 23.28 1.48 19.81
N ARG A 698 22.74 0.32 19.41
CA ARG A 698 22.00 -0.57 20.30
C ARG A 698 22.92 -1.16 21.38
N TYR A 699 22.47 -1.25 22.63
CA TYR A 699 23.22 -1.92 23.70
C TYR A 699 23.06 -3.45 23.59
N SER A 700 23.83 -4.06 22.70
CA SER A 700 23.81 -5.50 22.42
C SER A 700 25.23 -6.09 22.30
N PRO A 701 25.42 -7.40 22.54
CA PRO A 701 26.75 -7.99 22.68
C PRO A 701 27.69 -7.67 21.51
N GLU A 702 27.19 -7.71 20.29
CA GLU A 702 27.95 -7.42 19.07
C GLU A 702 28.53 -6.00 18.99
N LYS A 703 27.91 -5.02 19.67
CA LYS A 703 28.37 -3.63 19.71
C LYS A 703 29.45 -3.40 20.76
N ASN A 704 29.56 -4.30 21.75
CA ASN A 704 30.58 -4.38 22.78
C ASN A 704 30.98 -3.01 23.40
N GLN A 705 29.99 -2.20 23.81
CA GLN A 705 30.24 -0.91 24.48
C GLN A 705 31.00 -1.06 25.81
N ALA A 706 31.00 -2.27 26.40
CA ALA A 706 31.80 -2.58 27.58
C ALA A 706 33.32 -2.46 27.32
N ARG A 707 33.80 -2.76 26.09
CA ARG A 707 35.18 -2.47 25.65
C ARG A 707 35.48 -0.97 25.72
N LEU A 708 34.57 -0.13 25.20
CA LEU A 708 34.72 1.32 25.23
C LEU A 708 34.73 1.88 26.66
N LEU A 709 33.84 1.40 27.55
CA LEU A 709 33.83 1.84 28.95
C LEU A 709 35.14 1.54 29.68
N ARG A 710 35.72 0.35 29.51
CA ARG A 710 37.01 -0.01 30.12
C ARG A 710 38.19 0.77 29.52
N ALA A 711 38.19 0.97 28.20
CA ALA A 711 39.18 1.80 27.52
C ALA A 711 39.12 3.26 27.99
N PHE A 712 37.91 3.84 28.07
CA PHE A 712 37.69 5.20 28.52
C PHE A 712 38.07 5.39 30.00
N ALA A 713 37.75 4.45 30.89
CA ALA A 713 38.12 4.55 32.31
C ALA A 713 39.64 4.72 32.51
N ALA A 714 40.46 4.00 31.74
CA ALA A 714 41.92 4.14 31.78
C ALA A 714 42.38 5.53 31.31
N VAL A 715 41.77 6.08 30.25
CA VAL A 715 42.09 7.41 29.71
C VAL A 715 41.59 8.53 30.61
N HIS A 716 40.41 8.39 31.21
CA HIS A 716 39.83 9.38 32.12
C HIS A 716 40.65 9.53 33.41
N ALA A 717 41.21 8.42 33.93
CA ALA A 717 42.13 8.45 35.08
C ALA A 717 43.43 9.24 34.79
N GLU A 718 43.87 9.27 33.53
CA GLU A 718 45.01 10.08 33.08
C GLU A 718 44.60 11.51 32.68
N GLN A 719 43.36 11.70 32.20
CA GLN A 719 42.84 12.95 31.63
C GLN A 719 41.40 13.24 32.14
N PRO A 720 41.24 13.79 33.36
CA PRO A 720 39.92 13.97 34.01
C PRO A 720 38.97 14.97 33.32
N HIS A 721 39.45 15.72 32.34
CA HIS A 721 38.64 16.63 31.51
C HIS A 721 37.87 15.90 30.38
N THR A 722 37.99 14.58 30.29
CA THR A 722 37.29 13.77 29.28
C THR A 722 35.90 13.33 29.73
N ARG A 723 35.00 13.11 28.76
CA ARG A 723 33.59 12.69 28.94
C ARG A 723 33.22 11.64 27.90
N LEU A 724 32.23 10.79 28.19
CA LEU A 724 31.75 9.75 27.30
C LEU A 724 30.22 9.61 27.30
N LEU A 725 29.61 9.62 26.12
CA LEU A 725 28.19 9.28 25.96
C LEU A 725 28.01 7.99 25.16
N LEU A 726 27.31 7.04 25.76
CA LEU A 726 26.72 5.88 25.07
C LEU A 726 25.29 6.26 24.72
N VAL A 727 24.98 6.40 23.44
CA VAL A 727 23.65 6.85 22.96
C VAL A 727 22.90 5.69 22.34
N GLY A 728 21.77 5.29 22.93
CA GLY A 728 20.98 4.17 22.44
C GLY A 728 20.08 3.54 23.49
N TYR A 729 19.81 2.24 23.30
CA TYR A 729 19.02 1.40 24.21
C TYR A 729 19.28 -0.08 23.88
N GLY A 730 19.06 -1.01 24.83
CA GLY A 730 19.18 -2.43 24.51
C GLY A 730 19.22 -3.38 25.71
N PRO A 731 19.31 -4.69 25.47
CA PRO A 731 19.33 -5.68 26.56
C PRO A 731 20.49 -5.54 27.56
N LEU A 732 21.59 -4.87 27.20
CA LEU A 732 22.77 -4.70 28.07
C LEU A 732 22.78 -3.40 28.91
N GLU A 733 21.72 -2.59 28.86
CA GLU A 733 21.66 -1.27 29.51
C GLU A 733 22.09 -1.30 30.99
N ALA A 734 21.41 -2.11 31.81
CA ALA A 734 21.74 -2.27 33.22
C ALA A 734 23.12 -2.92 33.50
N GLU A 735 23.68 -3.66 32.54
CA GLU A 735 25.03 -4.23 32.65
C GLU A 735 26.10 -3.16 32.36
N LEU A 736 25.81 -2.21 31.46
CA LEU A 736 26.67 -1.07 31.15
C LEU A 736 26.65 -0.03 32.27
N ASP A 737 25.48 0.24 32.87
CA ASP A 737 25.36 1.15 34.01
C ASP A 737 26.10 0.62 35.25
N ALA A 738 25.93 -0.66 35.58
CA ALA A 738 26.68 -1.31 36.66
C ALA A 738 28.20 -1.33 36.38
N LEU A 739 28.60 -1.40 35.10
CA LEU A 739 30.01 -1.30 34.72
C LEU A 739 30.55 0.13 34.92
N ILE A 740 29.80 1.17 34.56
CA ILE A 740 30.12 2.58 34.82
C ILE A 740 30.36 2.81 36.33
N GLU A 741 29.44 2.36 37.19
CA GLU A 741 29.58 2.44 38.65
C GLU A 741 30.82 1.68 39.15
N SER A 742 31.06 0.46 38.66
CA SER A 742 32.19 -0.37 39.09
C SER A 742 33.57 0.18 38.68
N LEU A 743 33.60 1.02 37.64
CA LEU A 743 34.80 1.69 37.14
C LEU A 743 35.01 3.08 37.79
N GLY A 744 34.05 3.59 38.58
CA GLY A 744 34.14 4.88 39.26
C GLY A 744 34.11 6.09 38.31
N ILE A 745 33.35 5.99 37.21
CA ILE A 745 33.26 7.01 36.15
C ILE A 745 31.84 7.56 35.97
N GLU A 746 30.96 7.41 36.96
CA GLU A 746 29.56 7.84 36.93
C GLU A 746 29.35 9.37 36.75
N ASN A 747 30.40 10.15 37.00
CA ASN A 747 30.43 11.61 36.79
C ASN A 747 31.04 12.01 35.43
N ALA A 748 31.43 11.05 34.60
CA ALA A 748 32.12 11.27 33.32
C ALA A 748 31.62 10.40 32.16
N ALA A 749 30.90 9.30 32.42
CA ALA A 749 30.31 8.43 31.41
C ALA A 749 28.85 8.12 31.72
N TRP A 750 27.99 8.16 30.68
CA TRP A 750 26.56 7.91 30.81
C TRP A 750 26.01 7.04 29.66
N THR A 751 25.07 6.16 29.97
CA THR A 751 24.12 5.64 28.98
C THR A 751 22.95 6.62 28.86
N VAL A 752 22.53 6.94 27.63
CA VAL A 752 21.48 7.95 27.37
C VAL A 752 20.61 7.57 26.17
N GLY A 753 19.36 8.05 26.18
CA GLY A 753 18.39 7.85 25.09
C GLY A 753 17.37 6.74 25.40
N PRO A 754 16.71 6.17 24.36
CA PRO A 754 16.90 6.47 22.94
C PRO A 754 16.32 7.85 22.56
N PHE A 755 17.05 8.58 21.71
CA PHE A 755 16.57 9.86 21.14
C PHE A 755 16.04 9.67 19.71
N ALA A 756 15.03 10.46 19.33
CA ALA A 756 14.57 10.55 17.94
C ALA A 756 15.66 11.11 17.01
N ASN A 757 16.47 12.04 17.52
CA ASN A 757 17.60 12.67 16.84
C ASN A 757 18.91 12.47 17.64
N PRO A 758 19.75 11.49 17.30
CA PRO A 758 21.09 11.34 17.89
C PRO A 758 22.13 12.29 17.24
N PHE A 759 21.81 12.93 16.12
CA PHE A 759 22.78 13.64 15.30
C PHE A 759 23.25 14.95 15.93
N ALA A 760 22.39 15.68 16.67
CA ALA A 760 22.83 16.86 17.43
C ALA A 760 23.88 16.51 18.51
N ILE A 761 23.68 15.39 19.22
CA ILE A 761 24.64 14.90 20.24
C ILE A 761 25.97 14.53 19.56
N MET A 762 25.91 13.80 18.44
CA MET A 762 27.10 13.41 17.67
C MET A 762 27.81 14.61 17.01
N ALA A 763 27.07 15.64 16.62
CA ALA A 763 27.61 16.89 16.08
C ALA A 763 28.26 17.77 17.15
N ALA A 764 27.73 17.78 18.37
CA ALA A 764 28.30 18.52 19.49
C ALA A 764 29.54 17.84 20.10
N ALA A 765 29.61 16.50 20.06
CA ALA A 765 30.74 15.73 20.56
C ALA A 765 32.03 15.91 19.74
N ASP A 766 33.16 15.60 20.35
CA ASP A 766 34.49 15.92 19.82
C ASP A 766 35.10 14.78 18.99
N CYS A 767 34.86 13.52 19.40
CA CYS A 767 35.29 12.32 18.65
C CYS A 767 34.22 11.21 18.72
N PHE A 768 33.92 10.61 17.56
CA PHE A 768 33.09 9.41 17.49
C PHE A 768 33.95 8.16 17.74
N VAL A 769 33.43 7.20 18.51
CA VAL A 769 34.15 5.99 18.88
C VAL A 769 33.29 4.75 18.68
N MET A 770 33.83 3.73 18.01
CA MET A 770 33.13 2.47 17.75
C MET A 770 33.93 1.25 18.20
N SER A 771 33.34 0.49 19.12
CA SER A 771 33.99 -0.63 19.80
C SER A 771 33.41 -1.99 19.43
N SER A 772 32.72 -2.11 18.31
CA SER A 772 31.94 -3.29 17.91
C SER A 772 32.82 -4.47 17.49
N ASP A 773 32.38 -5.69 17.78
CA ASP A 773 33.14 -6.92 17.44
C ASP A 773 33.01 -7.27 15.94
N TYR A 774 31.89 -6.92 15.32
CA TYR A 774 31.64 -7.05 13.88
C TYR A 774 30.43 -6.21 13.45
N GLU A 775 30.37 -5.84 12.17
CA GLU A 775 29.22 -5.24 11.50
C GLU A 775 29.08 -5.80 10.08
N GLY A 776 27.90 -5.69 9.47
CA GLY A 776 27.80 -5.84 8.02
C GLY A 776 28.31 -4.61 7.28
N GLN A 777 27.74 -3.46 7.64
CA GLN A 777 28.20 -2.14 7.22
C GLN A 777 27.89 -1.13 8.36
N PRO A 778 28.91 -0.51 8.98
CA PRO A 778 28.69 0.44 10.08
C PRO A 778 28.17 1.79 9.57
N MET A 779 26.85 1.88 9.32
CA MET A 779 26.22 3.14 8.85
C MET A 779 26.53 4.34 9.75
N VAL A 780 26.68 4.12 11.06
CA VAL A 780 27.02 5.18 12.03
C VAL A 780 28.41 5.80 11.80
N ILE A 781 29.37 5.07 11.22
CA ILE A 781 30.67 5.66 10.79
C ILE A 781 30.44 6.66 9.65
N LEU A 782 29.59 6.32 8.68
CA LEU A 782 29.24 7.20 7.57
C LEU A 782 28.45 8.43 8.04
N GLU A 783 27.55 8.25 9.02
CA GLU A 783 26.84 9.34 9.69
C GLU A 783 27.81 10.28 10.43
N ALA A 784 28.78 9.74 11.18
CA ALA A 784 29.81 10.54 11.86
C ALA A 784 30.75 11.27 10.88
N ALA A 785 31.16 10.62 9.79
CA ALA A 785 32.00 11.21 8.75
C ALA A 785 31.26 12.31 7.94
N ALA A 786 29.96 12.17 7.73
CA ALA A 786 29.14 13.25 7.16
C ALA A 786 29.01 14.48 8.08
N LEU A 787 29.24 14.31 9.39
CA LEU A 787 29.34 15.39 10.37
C LEU A 787 30.78 15.90 10.57
N GLY A 788 31.74 15.48 9.74
CA GLY A 788 33.14 15.89 9.83
C GLY A 788 33.84 15.40 11.10
N LYS A 789 33.38 14.31 11.72
CA LYS A 789 33.92 13.88 13.02
C LYS A 789 35.25 13.15 12.87
N PRO A 790 36.20 13.37 13.79
CA PRO A 790 37.26 12.41 14.10
C PRO A 790 36.64 11.07 14.51
N ILE A 791 37.19 9.96 14.00
CA ILE A 791 36.67 8.60 14.22
C ILE A 791 37.79 7.70 14.73
N VAL A 792 37.55 7.06 15.87
CA VAL A 792 38.36 5.94 16.38
C VAL A 792 37.52 4.67 16.33
N SER A 793 38.01 3.61 15.69
CA SER A 793 37.32 2.32 15.66
C SER A 793 38.26 1.16 15.94
N VAL A 794 37.70 0.04 16.40
CA VAL A 794 38.43 -1.25 16.42
C VAL A 794 38.37 -1.95 15.06
N GLU A 795 39.36 -2.79 14.78
CA GLU A 795 39.51 -3.59 13.56
C GLU A 795 38.45 -4.70 13.50
N PHE A 796 37.65 -4.73 12.45
CA PHE A 796 36.81 -5.87 12.08
C PHE A 796 36.60 -5.84 10.58
N ALA A 797 36.31 -7.00 9.97
CA ALA A 797 36.44 -7.21 8.53
C ALA A 797 35.85 -6.12 7.63
N SER A 798 34.66 -5.58 7.94
CA SER A 798 33.98 -4.57 7.12
C SER A 798 34.23 -3.11 7.55
N VAL A 799 35.06 -2.84 8.57
CA VAL A 799 35.27 -1.48 9.10
C VAL A 799 35.92 -0.58 8.05
N ARG A 800 36.89 -1.12 7.32
CA ARG A 800 37.67 -0.41 6.29
C ARG A 800 36.86 -0.14 5.03
N ASP A 801 35.84 -0.95 4.73
CA ASP A 801 34.94 -0.76 3.58
C ASP A 801 33.98 0.45 3.74
N ALA A 802 33.86 0.95 4.97
CA ALA A 802 32.93 2.01 5.36
C ALA A 802 33.62 3.26 5.93
N LEU A 803 34.93 3.24 6.15
CA LEU A 803 35.71 4.41 6.56
C LEU A 803 36.18 5.19 5.32
N PRO A 804 35.79 6.48 5.16
CA PRO A 804 36.40 7.39 4.20
C PRO A 804 37.84 7.75 4.64
N ASP A 805 38.62 8.30 3.72
CA ASP A 805 39.93 8.88 4.03
C ASP A 805 39.80 10.13 4.94
N SER A 806 40.74 10.31 5.87
CA SER A 806 40.77 11.43 6.84
C SER A 806 41.87 12.42 6.45
N ASP A 807 41.58 13.38 5.57
CA ASP A 807 42.51 14.44 5.11
C ASP A 807 43.90 13.95 4.65
N GLY A 808 43.93 12.79 3.98
CA GLY A 808 45.17 12.17 3.48
C GLY A 808 45.93 11.33 4.51
N ALA A 809 45.39 11.15 5.73
CA ALA A 809 45.81 10.15 6.69
C ALA A 809 44.90 8.90 6.62
N PRO A 810 45.43 7.69 6.90
CA PRO A 810 44.61 6.49 7.01
C PRO A 810 43.70 6.59 8.24
N PRO A 811 42.49 6.02 8.19
CA PRO A 811 41.55 6.09 9.30
C PRO A 811 42.07 5.30 10.53
N TRP A 812 41.78 5.81 11.72
CA TRP A 812 42.29 5.27 12.99
C TRP A 812 41.56 4.02 13.44
N VAL A 813 42.02 2.89 12.90
CA VAL A 813 41.57 1.53 13.21
C VAL A 813 42.62 0.82 14.07
N VAL A 814 42.24 0.43 15.29
CA VAL A 814 43.12 -0.21 16.29
C VAL A 814 42.69 -1.65 16.58
N GLU A 815 43.51 -2.45 17.26
CA GLU A 815 43.14 -3.85 17.60
C GLU A 815 41.88 -3.94 18.49
N GLN A 816 41.18 -5.07 18.46
CA GLN A 816 39.95 -5.33 19.24
C GLN A 816 40.15 -5.50 20.76
N THR A 817 41.08 -4.76 21.37
CA THR A 817 41.40 -4.84 22.81
C THR A 817 41.05 -3.54 23.53
N ASP A 818 40.77 -3.62 24.83
CA ASP A 818 40.51 -2.44 25.67
C ASP A 818 41.72 -1.47 25.65
N ALA A 819 42.94 -2.02 25.63
CA ALA A 819 44.19 -1.25 25.64
C ALA A 819 44.42 -0.50 24.31
N ALA A 820 44.28 -1.19 23.17
CA ALA A 820 44.45 -0.56 21.87
C ALA A 820 43.36 0.50 21.60
N LEU A 821 42.13 0.28 22.07
CA LEU A 821 41.08 1.30 22.01
C LEU A 821 41.41 2.51 22.89
N ALA A 822 41.97 2.31 24.09
CA ALA A 822 42.45 3.40 24.93
C ALA A 822 43.58 4.20 24.25
N ASP A 823 44.50 3.53 23.54
CA ASP A 823 45.54 4.22 22.78
C ASP A 823 45.00 5.04 21.61
N GLY A 824 43.92 4.59 20.96
CA GLY A 824 43.18 5.39 19.96
C GLY A 824 42.52 6.64 20.57
N LEU A 825 41.91 6.52 21.75
CA LEU A 825 41.39 7.68 22.49
C LEU A 825 42.51 8.66 22.87
N ARG A 826 43.66 8.16 23.33
CA ARG A 826 44.84 8.99 23.62
C ARG A 826 45.41 9.65 22.35
N ALA A 827 45.36 8.98 21.20
CA ALA A 827 45.78 9.56 19.91
C ALA A 827 44.90 10.75 19.52
N TYR A 828 43.58 10.67 19.74
CA TYR A 828 42.68 11.80 19.55
C TYR A 828 43.07 12.99 20.46
N LEU A 829 43.34 12.73 21.75
CA LEU A 829 43.77 13.77 22.70
C LEU A 829 45.14 14.39 22.37
N ARG A 830 45.96 13.73 21.56
CA ARG A 830 47.23 14.28 21.02
C ARG A 830 47.05 15.02 19.68
N GLY A 831 45.84 15.08 19.14
CA GLY A 831 45.54 15.67 17.84
C GLY A 831 45.96 14.82 16.63
N GLU A 832 46.20 13.52 16.84
CA GLU A 832 46.66 12.59 15.79
C GLU A 832 45.50 12.03 14.95
N VAL A 833 44.29 11.99 15.54
CA VAL A 833 43.06 11.55 14.87
C VAL A 833 42.37 12.75 14.23
N LEU A 834 42.52 12.88 12.91
CA LEU A 834 41.98 13.99 12.12
C LEU A 834 40.46 13.84 11.87
N PRO A 835 39.75 14.95 11.57
CA PRO A 835 38.42 14.91 10.98
C PRO A 835 38.33 13.97 9.77
N THR A 836 37.20 13.27 9.64
CA THR A 836 36.93 12.42 8.48
C THR A 836 35.94 13.12 7.57
N HIS A 837 36.24 13.20 6.27
CA HIS A 837 35.41 13.91 5.30
C HIS A 837 34.75 12.95 4.31
N LEU A 838 33.42 12.87 4.37
CA LEU A 838 32.59 12.15 3.40
C LEU A 838 31.79 13.14 2.56
N ASP A 839 31.91 13.10 1.23
CA ASP A 839 30.90 13.68 0.33
C ASP A 839 29.75 12.68 0.17
N PRO A 840 28.56 12.94 0.74
CA PRO A 840 27.46 11.99 0.68
C PRO A 840 26.81 11.89 -0.70
N ALA A 841 26.94 12.91 -1.55
CA ALA A 841 26.39 12.89 -2.90
C ALA A 841 27.21 11.96 -3.80
N THR A 842 28.54 12.12 -3.79
CA THR A 842 29.46 11.20 -4.49
C THR A 842 29.38 9.77 -3.97
N TYR A 843 29.27 9.61 -2.63
CA TYR A 843 29.06 8.29 -2.01
C TYR A 843 27.75 7.63 -2.49
N ASN A 844 26.61 8.31 -2.35
CA ASN A 844 25.32 7.76 -2.75
C ASN A 844 25.26 7.47 -4.25
N HIS A 845 25.82 8.33 -5.11
CA HIS A 845 25.91 8.08 -6.56
C HIS A 845 26.68 6.79 -6.87
N THR A 846 27.85 6.60 -6.25
CA THR A 846 28.67 5.38 -6.38
C THR A 846 27.89 4.15 -5.96
N VAL A 847 27.21 4.22 -4.81
CA VAL A 847 26.44 3.12 -4.23
C VAL A 847 25.18 2.77 -5.04
N MET A 848 24.53 3.74 -5.69
CA MET A 848 23.45 3.44 -6.63
C MET A 848 23.96 2.66 -7.85
N GLY A 849 25.14 3.00 -8.36
CA GLY A 849 25.81 2.21 -9.40
C GLY A 849 26.14 0.78 -8.95
N GLU A 850 26.56 0.59 -7.70
CA GLU A 850 26.76 -0.75 -7.11
C GLU A 850 25.45 -1.55 -7.05
N PHE A 851 24.37 -0.95 -6.53
CA PHE A 851 23.06 -1.60 -6.45
C PHE A 851 22.57 -2.06 -7.82
N LEU A 852 22.61 -1.17 -8.82
CA LEU A 852 22.09 -1.46 -10.17
C LEU A 852 22.90 -2.54 -10.90
N ARG A 853 24.24 -2.55 -10.75
CA ARG A 853 25.07 -3.67 -11.24
C ARG A 853 24.78 -4.96 -10.48
N ALA A 854 24.62 -4.91 -9.16
CA ALA A 854 24.37 -6.09 -8.34
C ALA A 854 23.05 -6.79 -8.71
N VAL A 855 22.01 -6.05 -9.10
CA VAL A 855 20.73 -6.59 -9.59
C VAL A 855 20.65 -6.79 -11.11
N GLY A 856 21.73 -6.53 -11.86
CA GLY A 856 21.77 -6.70 -13.32
C GLY A 856 21.01 -5.63 -14.13
N ALA A 857 20.56 -4.55 -13.49
CA ALA A 857 19.85 -3.42 -14.13
C ALA A 857 20.78 -2.48 -14.91
N LEU A 858 22.10 -2.51 -14.64
CA LEU A 858 23.13 -1.97 -15.52
C LEU A 858 23.98 -3.11 -16.05
N GLY A 859 24.19 -3.14 -17.37
CA GLY A 859 25.12 -4.09 -17.99
C GLY A 859 26.57 -3.84 -17.55
N GLU A 860 27.39 -4.88 -17.59
CA GLU A 860 28.83 -4.79 -17.28
C GLU A 860 29.55 -3.86 -18.27
N ARG A 861 29.85 -2.64 -17.84
CA ARG A 861 30.72 -1.65 -18.51
C ARG A 861 31.52 -0.87 -17.48
#